data_AF-A0A6G4XGG2-F1
#
_entry.id   AF-A0A6G4XGG2-F1
#
_cell.length_a   1.000
_cell.length_b   1.000
_cell.length_c   1.000
_cell.angle_alpha   90.00
_cell.angle_beta   90.00
_cell.angle_gamma   90.00
#
_symmetry.space_group_name_H-M   'P 1'
#
loop_
_entity.id
_entity.type
_entity.pdbx_description
1 polymer ?
#
loop_
_entity_poly.entity_id
_entity_poly.type
_entity_poly.pdbx_seq_one_letter_code
_entity_poly.pdbx_strand_id
1 'polypeptide(L)'
;MQHEVPERSPKPELLSRRSFATVAGGALVALGVGQGLARSAEAQAPPGPQAAAAAADGPYTQAFLTQYEKIKNPANGYFSPDGIPFHSVETLIVEAPDHGHQTTSEAFSFWIWLEAAYGRVTGDWAPFNKSWEVAEASIIPPHIDQPTNDSYSPAKPATYAPEHPQVTSYPSELNPAVPVGSDPLAAELASSYGTMDVYGMHWLMDLDNVYGFGNKPGTGDELGPGKMASFINSYQRGAQESVWETVPQPSTDLFKYGGPNGYLDLFVKDASYAKQWKYTNAPDADARAVQAAYWALTWARAQGKESQVAASVARAAKMGDYLRYSMFDKYFKKIGNCTSPTGCQAASGRDAQHYLLSWYYAWGGSTGTGGGWAWRIGDGIAHQGYQNPLAAWVLSTVPALVPKSPTAKGDWQKSLTRQLEFLRWLQSAEGGLAGGCSNSWDGQYGTPPAGTPTFYGMAYDWQPVYHDPPSNNWFGFQVWCMERVAQCYYVSGNASAKTVLDKWVAWAAEHTTVGADGSYRFPSTLGWTGAPDTWNAASPGANAGLHVSVVDYGNDVGVGAALAMTLIYYAAKSGDADAAGLAKALLDAMAGHADAQGIAVPETRRDYDRFDDPVHFPAGWTGTSPQGVKLGAGTTFIGMRPWLKQEPGWSKVQAYLDGGAPPVFTYHRFWAQAALALSFASYAELLADEGGPGGGDDTTAPTIPAGLTVTATTSTSVTLSWTASTDDTGVAAYDVYRDGTPVAGPTATSYTDSGLSAATAYRYRVAARDAAGNASALSTEVTGTTKAGTGTGGAKVQYKNNDTGATDNAIRMSLKVGNTGGGALSLSTLTVRYYFTGDGGPSSYTTWCDWAMLGGANITHRVVAMSSPKAGADRYLEVGFTAGAGSMAAGGDSGEIQLRVHKSDWSNFNEADDYSRGTNSSFTDASKITAYVGGELVWGMEP
;
A
#
# COMPACT_ATOMS: atom_id res chain seq x y z
N MET A 1 -18.93 78.98 35.31
CA MET A 1 -19.57 78.54 34.05
C MET A 1 -19.10 77.10 33.84
N GLN A 2 -19.56 76.12 34.62
CA GLN A 2 -20.88 75.44 34.68
C GLN A 2 -21.13 74.55 33.44
N HIS A 3 -21.44 73.25 33.51
CA HIS A 3 -21.61 72.23 34.57
C HIS A 3 -21.62 70.85 33.84
N GLU A 4 -20.84 69.84 34.26
CA GLU A 4 -21.23 68.62 35.03
C GLU A 4 -21.96 67.46 34.27
N VAL A 5 -21.27 66.30 34.09
CA VAL A 5 -21.39 64.99 34.84
C VAL A 5 -22.75 64.22 34.73
N PRO A 6 -22.87 62.87 34.93
CA PRO A 6 -22.15 61.67 34.43
C PRO A 6 -23.06 60.37 34.23
N GLU A 7 -22.42 59.20 34.06
CA GLU A 7 -22.75 57.82 34.54
C GLU A 7 -23.89 56.89 34.01
N ARG A 8 -23.48 55.60 33.90
CA ARG A 8 -24.14 54.29 34.22
C ARG A 8 -24.96 53.50 33.19
N SER A 9 -24.58 52.22 33.07
CA SER A 9 -25.32 51.04 32.55
C SER A 9 -26.53 50.67 33.44
N PRO A 10 -27.49 49.77 33.05
CA PRO A 10 -27.25 48.31 32.91
C PRO A 10 -28.10 47.54 31.85
N LYS A 11 -27.82 46.24 31.70
CA LYS A 11 -28.71 45.15 31.16
C LYS A 11 -29.93 44.90 32.12
N PRO A 12 -30.80 43.85 32.09
CA PRO A 12 -30.87 42.63 31.25
C PRO A 12 -32.30 42.04 30.93
N GLU A 13 -32.30 40.89 30.21
CA GLU A 13 -33.07 39.65 30.44
C GLU A 13 -34.61 39.47 30.31
N LEU A 14 -34.93 38.32 29.64
CA LEU A 14 -35.88 37.25 29.99
C LEU A 14 -37.39 37.29 29.61
N LEU A 15 -37.74 36.21 28.90
CA LEU A 15 -38.87 35.28 29.12
C LEU A 15 -40.31 35.60 28.67
N SER A 16 -40.84 34.60 27.96
CA SER A 16 -42.13 33.93 28.19
C SER A 16 -43.32 34.27 27.29
N ARG A 17 -43.57 33.30 26.39
CA ARG A 17 -44.82 32.52 26.16
C ARG A 17 -46.20 33.18 26.31
N ARG A 18 -47.09 32.63 25.46
CA ARG A 18 -48.57 32.56 25.50
C ARG A 18 -49.25 33.70 24.73
N SER A 19 -50.28 33.47 23.92
CA SER A 19 -51.14 32.31 23.63
C SER A 19 -52.11 32.73 22.52
N PHE A 20 -53.01 31.79 22.19
CA PHE A 20 -54.35 31.97 21.62
C PHE A 20 -54.44 31.76 20.10
N ALA A 21 -55.30 30.93 19.53
CA ALA A 21 -56.49 30.15 19.95
C ALA A 21 -57.40 30.21 18.70
N THR A 22 -57.67 29.08 18.06
CA THR A 22 -58.98 28.39 18.07
C THR A 22 -59.86 28.89 16.92
N VAL A 23 -60.38 28.01 16.06
CA VAL A 23 -61.76 27.47 16.02
C VAL A 23 -61.92 26.93 14.58
N ALA A 24 -62.62 25.85 14.22
CA ALA A 24 -63.22 24.69 14.87
C ALA A 24 -63.82 23.79 13.76
N GLY A 25 -64.09 22.54 14.10
CA GLY A 25 -65.09 21.68 13.46
C GLY A 25 -64.52 20.69 12.42
N GLY A 26 -64.61 19.37 12.57
CA GLY A 26 -65.29 18.53 13.55
C GLY A 26 -65.85 17.29 12.85
N ALA A 27 -65.41 16.09 13.25
CA ALA A 27 -66.20 14.86 13.32
C ALA A 27 -65.38 13.75 14.02
N LEU A 28 -65.84 13.35 15.20
CA LEU A 28 -65.38 12.18 15.96
C LEU A 28 -65.99 10.90 15.39
N VAL A 29 -65.19 9.82 15.35
CA VAL A 29 -65.63 8.49 15.85
C VAL A 29 -64.46 7.88 16.62
N ALA A 30 -64.75 7.39 17.82
CA ALA A 30 -63.83 6.84 18.81
C ALA A 30 -63.53 5.35 18.58
N LEU A 31 -62.33 4.89 18.95
CA LEU A 31 -62.04 3.84 19.95
C LEU A 31 -60.62 3.27 19.76
N GLY A 32 -59.92 3.09 20.88
CA GLY A 32 -58.77 2.17 20.96
C GLY A 32 -57.49 2.79 21.48
N VAL A 33 -57.38 2.94 22.80
CA VAL A 33 -56.09 3.14 23.48
C VAL A 33 -55.28 1.86 23.32
N GLY A 34 -54.14 1.95 22.63
CA GLY A 34 -53.08 0.96 22.65
C GLY A 34 -51.76 1.70 22.73
N GLN A 35 -51.14 1.68 23.92
CA GLN A 35 -49.77 2.14 24.10
C GLN A 35 -48.83 1.30 23.24
N GLY A 36 -48.09 1.97 22.37
CA GLY A 36 -47.00 1.39 21.61
C GLY A 36 -46.00 2.50 21.32
N LEU A 37 -45.07 2.72 22.25
CA LEU A 37 -43.87 3.50 22.02
C LEU A 37 -43.08 2.82 20.89
N ALA A 38 -43.18 3.35 19.67
CA ALA A 38 -42.23 3.05 18.62
C ALA A 38 -40.90 3.71 18.99
N ARG A 39 -40.05 2.97 19.70
CA ARG A 39 -38.61 3.19 19.64
C ARG A 39 -38.20 2.89 18.21
N SER A 40 -37.79 3.93 17.47
CA SER A 40 -36.97 3.77 16.29
C SER A 40 -35.74 2.97 16.72
N ALA A 41 -35.60 1.73 16.25
CA ALA A 41 -34.38 0.99 16.41
C ALA A 41 -33.31 1.73 15.61
N GLU A 42 -32.42 2.45 16.30
CA GLU A 42 -31.15 2.86 15.75
C GLU A 42 -30.43 1.58 15.28
N ALA A 43 -30.11 1.51 13.99
CA ALA A 43 -29.14 0.54 13.50
C ALA A 43 -27.78 0.96 14.08
N GLN A 44 -27.49 0.49 15.29
CA GLN A 44 -26.20 0.59 15.93
C GLN A 44 -25.22 -0.23 15.07
N ALA A 45 -24.15 0.41 14.58
CA ALA A 45 -23.03 -0.32 14.01
C ALA A 45 -22.58 -1.39 15.02
N PRO A 46 -22.18 -2.60 14.58
CA PRO A 46 -21.62 -3.58 15.50
C PRO A 46 -20.46 -2.91 16.27
N PRO A 47 -20.38 -3.07 17.60
CA PRO A 47 -19.31 -2.45 18.35
C PRO A 47 -17.99 -3.05 17.86
N GLY A 48 -17.11 -2.20 17.32
CA GLY A 48 -15.69 -2.50 17.33
C GLY A 48 -15.21 -2.66 18.78
N PRO A 49 -14.05 -3.30 19.02
CA PRO A 49 -13.56 -3.48 20.38
C PRO A 49 -13.53 -2.14 21.13
N GLN A 50 -13.98 -2.18 22.38
CA GLN A 50 -14.05 -1.03 23.27
C GLN A 50 -12.62 -0.67 23.70
N ALA A 51 -11.96 0.23 22.98
CA ALA A 51 -10.59 0.64 23.31
C ALA A 51 -10.59 1.68 24.45
N ALA A 52 -10.19 1.27 25.66
CA ALA A 52 -9.78 2.22 26.69
C ALA A 52 -8.52 2.98 26.23
N ALA A 53 -8.14 4.07 26.90
CA ALA A 53 -6.83 4.68 26.67
C ALA A 53 -5.75 3.59 26.80
N ALA A 54 -4.82 3.53 25.84
CA ALA A 54 -3.77 2.51 25.84
C ALA A 54 -2.92 2.63 27.10
N ALA A 55 -2.48 1.49 27.67
CA ALA A 55 -1.56 1.50 28.79
C ALA A 55 -0.23 2.15 28.35
N ALA A 56 0.14 3.26 28.99
CA ALA A 56 1.32 4.04 28.60
C ALA A 56 2.64 3.24 28.67
N ASP A 57 2.66 2.11 29.39
CA ASP A 57 3.86 1.34 29.69
C ASP A 57 4.21 0.27 28.64
N GLY A 58 3.33 0.01 27.66
CA GLY A 58 3.57 -0.99 26.62
C GLY A 58 4.61 -0.55 25.58
N PRO A 59 5.52 -1.43 25.10
CA PRO A 59 6.62 -1.04 24.21
C PRO A 59 6.20 -0.31 22.94
N TYR A 60 5.10 -0.71 22.29
CA TYR A 60 4.64 -0.02 21.07
C TYR A 60 3.90 1.29 21.38
N THR A 61 3.20 1.35 22.52
CA THR A 61 2.64 2.62 23.02
C THR A 61 3.76 3.62 23.32
N GLN A 62 4.85 3.17 23.95
CA GLN A 62 6.02 4.01 24.23
C GLN A 62 6.77 4.38 22.94
N ALA A 63 6.85 3.48 21.95
CA ALA A 63 7.42 3.80 20.64
C ALA A 63 6.62 4.89 19.92
N PHE A 64 5.28 4.82 19.97
CA PHE A 64 4.40 5.90 19.50
C PHE A 64 4.69 7.22 20.21
N LEU A 65 4.68 7.24 21.55
CA LEU A 65 4.90 8.47 22.32
C LEU A 65 6.29 9.07 22.05
N THR A 66 7.32 8.24 21.99
CA THR A 66 8.69 8.66 21.67
C THR A 66 8.77 9.30 20.27
N GLN A 67 8.15 8.67 19.28
CA GLN A 67 8.12 9.19 17.92
C GLN A 67 7.28 10.48 17.82
N TYR A 68 6.14 10.54 18.52
CA TYR A 68 5.31 11.73 18.63
C TYR A 68 6.10 12.88 19.25
N GLU A 69 6.79 12.66 20.37
CA GLU A 69 7.63 13.67 21.01
C GLU A 69 8.72 14.20 20.08
N LYS A 70 9.38 13.34 19.30
CA LYS A 70 10.34 13.78 18.27
C LYS A 70 9.70 14.67 17.21
N ILE A 71 8.52 14.30 16.71
CA ILE A 71 7.78 15.09 15.72
C ILE A 71 7.37 16.45 16.30
N LYS A 72 6.89 16.48 17.54
CA LYS A 72 6.40 17.71 18.19
C LYS A 72 7.50 18.57 18.79
N ASN A 73 8.72 18.06 18.94
CA ASN A 73 9.85 18.82 19.46
C ASN A 73 10.23 19.95 18.48
N PRO A 74 10.11 21.24 18.86
CA PRO A 74 10.46 22.35 17.97
C PRO A 74 11.92 22.33 17.50
N ALA A 75 12.83 21.71 18.27
CA ALA A 75 14.23 21.57 17.90
C ALA A 75 14.44 20.65 16.68
N ASN A 76 13.47 19.78 16.38
CA ASN A 76 13.53 18.84 15.26
C ASN A 76 12.92 19.40 13.97
N GLY A 77 12.34 20.60 13.99
CA GLY A 77 12.04 21.37 12.76
C GLY A 77 10.87 20.90 11.90
N TYR A 78 9.99 20.02 12.37
CA TYR A 78 8.84 19.52 11.57
C TYR A 78 7.77 20.57 11.25
N PHE A 79 7.68 21.64 12.05
CA PHE A 79 6.62 22.64 11.93
C PHE A 79 7.23 24.02 11.64
N SER A 80 6.56 24.77 10.78
CA SER A 80 6.86 26.18 10.54
C SER A 80 6.60 27.03 11.78
N PRO A 81 7.08 28.29 11.82
CA PRO A 81 6.78 29.22 12.92
C PRO A 81 5.28 29.46 13.16
N ASP A 82 4.44 29.28 12.13
CA ASP A 82 2.98 29.40 12.22
C ASP A 82 2.32 28.09 12.75
N GLY A 83 3.11 27.07 13.10
CA GLY A 83 2.64 25.79 13.64
C GLY A 83 2.05 24.86 12.57
N ILE A 84 2.47 25.00 11.32
CA ILE A 84 2.01 24.19 10.19
C ILE A 84 3.10 23.17 9.85
N PRO A 85 2.79 21.87 9.67
CA PRO A 85 3.82 20.89 9.33
C PRO A 85 4.42 21.20 7.96
N PHE A 86 5.74 21.12 7.83
CA PHE A 86 6.41 21.09 6.54
C PHE A 86 6.21 19.72 5.86
N HIS A 87 6.54 19.61 4.57
CA HIS A 87 6.62 18.34 3.88
C HIS A 87 7.72 17.45 4.47
N SER A 88 8.89 18.04 4.75
CA SER A 88 10.02 17.41 5.41
C SER A 88 10.81 18.41 6.25
N VAL A 89 11.60 17.91 7.20
CA VAL A 89 12.53 18.75 7.96
C VAL A 89 13.66 19.28 7.08
N GLU A 90 14.18 18.45 6.17
CA GLU A 90 15.19 18.90 5.22
C GLU A 90 14.52 19.72 4.12
N THR A 91 15.16 20.83 3.74
CA THR A 91 14.66 21.78 2.74
C THR A 91 14.91 21.33 1.30
N LEU A 92 16.08 20.76 1.02
CA LEU A 92 16.45 20.28 -0.32
C LEU A 92 15.83 18.90 -0.58
N ILE A 93 14.60 18.91 -1.09
CA ILE A 93 13.88 17.74 -1.56
C ILE A 93 12.96 18.12 -2.74
N VAL A 94 12.86 17.24 -3.74
CA VAL A 94 12.03 17.41 -4.94
C VAL A 94 11.43 16.05 -5.29
N GLU A 95 10.11 15.89 -5.28
CA GLU A 95 9.45 14.60 -5.55
C GLU A 95 7.96 14.70 -5.91
N ALA A 96 7.26 15.65 -5.30
CA ALA A 96 5.91 16.07 -5.66
C ALA A 96 5.76 17.57 -5.34
N PRO A 97 5.99 18.01 -4.08
CA PRO A 97 6.53 19.35 -3.85
C PRO A 97 7.97 19.43 -4.38
N ASP A 98 8.43 20.63 -4.66
CA ASP A 98 9.78 20.93 -5.18
C ASP A 98 10.67 21.66 -4.16
N HIS A 99 10.21 21.73 -2.91
CA HIS A 99 10.96 22.19 -1.75
C HIS A 99 10.39 21.59 -0.46
N GLY A 100 11.24 21.21 0.49
CA GLY A 100 10.83 20.49 1.71
C GLY A 100 10.04 21.32 2.71
N HIS A 101 10.24 22.64 2.69
CA HIS A 101 9.45 23.57 3.51
C HIS A 101 8.22 24.14 2.77
N GLN A 102 7.86 23.57 1.63
CA GLN A 102 6.45 23.56 1.24
C GLN A 102 5.68 22.64 2.19
N THR A 103 4.36 22.70 2.13
CA THR A 103 3.49 21.71 2.75
C THR A 103 2.35 21.36 1.82
N THR A 104 1.68 20.27 2.16
CA THR A 104 0.61 19.70 1.36
C THR A 104 -0.62 19.42 2.20
N SER A 105 -1.79 19.35 1.56
CA SER A 105 -3.00 18.80 2.20
C SER A 105 -2.77 17.39 2.72
N GLU A 106 -1.88 16.62 2.08
CA GLU A 106 -1.41 15.32 2.57
C GLU A 106 -0.76 15.46 3.97
N ALA A 107 0.24 16.33 4.13
CA ALA A 107 0.89 16.55 5.42
C ALA A 107 -0.11 16.97 6.52
N PHE A 108 -1.08 17.85 6.19
CA PHE A 108 -2.19 18.18 7.08
C PHE A 108 -3.05 16.97 7.47
N SER A 109 -3.41 16.13 6.50
CA SER A 109 -4.25 14.96 6.75
C SER A 109 -3.55 13.93 7.64
N PHE A 110 -2.24 13.73 7.47
CA PHE A 110 -1.42 12.90 8.37
C PHE A 110 -1.27 13.54 9.76
N TRP A 111 -1.15 14.87 9.84
CA TRP A 111 -1.08 15.57 11.12
C TRP A 111 -2.38 15.40 11.91
N ILE A 112 -3.53 15.62 11.29
CA ILE A 112 -4.85 15.40 11.90
C ILE A 112 -4.96 13.96 12.42
N TRP A 113 -4.44 12.98 11.66
CA TRP A 113 -4.47 11.58 12.07
C TRP A 113 -3.52 11.28 13.23
N LEU A 114 -2.30 11.81 13.20
CA LEU A 114 -1.34 11.71 14.30
C LEU A 114 -1.93 12.22 15.62
N GLU A 115 -2.60 13.38 15.58
CA GLU A 115 -3.22 13.96 16.78
C GLU A 115 -4.46 13.16 17.24
N ALA A 116 -5.18 12.49 16.33
CA ALA A 116 -6.24 11.57 16.71
C ALA A 116 -5.70 10.35 17.48
N ALA A 117 -4.58 9.78 17.02
CA ALA A 117 -3.91 8.68 17.73
C ALA A 117 -3.33 9.14 19.08
N TYR A 118 -2.82 10.36 19.16
CA TYR A 118 -2.40 10.94 20.44
C TYR A 118 -3.58 11.06 21.42
N GLY A 119 -4.75 11.52 20.94
CA GLY A 119 -5.97 11.54 21.75
C GLY A 119 -6.43 10.16 22.21
N ARG A 120 -6.25 9.12 21.39
CA ARG A 120 -6.49 7.72 21.80
C ARG A 120 -5.57 7.31 22.94
N VAL A 121 -4.27 7.54 22.81
CA VAL A 121 -3.25 7.08 23.76
C VAL A 121 -3.30 7.85 25.06
N THR A 122 -3.47 9.17 25.02
CA THR A 122 -3.36 10.04 26.20
C THR A 122 -4.71 10.47 26.79
N GLY A 123 -5.79 10.38 25.99
CA GLY A 123 -7.07 10.97 26.30
C GLY A 123 -7.14 12.49 26.14
N ASP A 124 -6.08 13.14 25.65
CA ASP A 124 -6.07 14.58 25.34
C ASP A 124 -6.45 14.83 23.87
N TRP A 125 -7.64 15.40 23.68
CA TRP A 125 -8.20 15.71 22.36
C TRP A 125 -7.96 17.16 21.92
N ALA A 126 -7.29 17.98 22.72
CA ALA A 126 -7.00 19.36 22.35
C ALA A 126 -6.11 19.48 21.10
N PRO A 127 -5.02 18.69 20.94
CA PRO A 127 -4.20 18.71 19.73
C PRO A 127 -4.98 18.34 18.47
N PHE A 128 -5.87 17.34 18.54
CA PHE A 128 -6.71 16.95 17.41
C PHE A 128 -7.61 18.10 16.95
N ASN A 129 -8.29 18.76 17.87
CA ASN A 129 -9.12 19.91 17.53
C ASN A 129 -8.29 21.09 17.00
N LYS A 130 -7.10 21.31 17.57
CA LYS A 130 -6.21 22.38 17.12
C LYS A 130 -5.72 22.16 15.69
N SER A 131 -5.40 20.93 15.30
CA SER A 131 -4.98 20.60 13.92
C SER A 131 -6.08 20.96 12.90
N TRP A 132 -7.36 20.70 13.22
CA TRP A 132 -8.50 21.10 12.39
C TRP A 132 -8.69 22.61 12.32
N GLU A 133 -8.55 23.32 13.44
CA GLU A 133 -8.63 24.79 13.45
C GLU A 133 -7.52 25.42 12.60
N VAL A 134 -6.30 24.87 12.66
CA VAL A 134 -5.19 25.34 11.83
C VAL A 134 -5.48 25.03 10.36
N ALA A 135 -5.97 23.84 10.02
CA ALA A 135 -6.33 23.51 8.64
C ALA A 135 -7.39 24.48 8.06
N GLU A 136 -8.46 24.77 8.81
CA GLU A 136 -9.48 25.76 8.42
C GLU A 136 -8.93 27.18 8.25
N ALA A 137 -7.95 27.57 9.05
CA ALA A 137 -7.39 28.91 9.03
C ALA A 137 -6.26 29.10 8.01
N SER A 138 -5.72 28.00 7.47
CA SER A 138 -4.52 28.05 6.63
C SER A 138 -4.69 27.38 5.27
N ILE A 139 -5.00 26.09 5.20
CA ILE A 139 -4.96 25.35 3.91
C ILE A 139 -6.33 25.27 3.21
N ILE A 140 -7.43 25.50 3.93
CA ILE A 140 -8.76 25.66 3.35
C ILE A 140 -8.97 27.16 3.05
N PRO A 141 -9.11 27.57 1.78
CA PRO A 141 -9.25 28.99 1.45
C PRO A 141 -10.49 29.61 2.13
N PRO A 142 -10.37 30.65 2.98
CA PRO A 142 -11.53 31.40 3.46
C PRO A 142 -12.17 32.22 2.34
N HIS A 143 -13.38 32.76 2.57
CA HIS A 143 -14.12 33.52 1.56
C HIS A 143 -13.29 34.65 0.91
N ILE A 144 -12.48 35.38 1.66
CA ILE A 144 -11.63 36.47 1.12
C ILE A 144 -10.62 35.98 0.06
N ASP A 145 -10.23 34.70 0.12
CA ASP A 145 -9.31 34.07 -0.82
C ASP A 145 -10.05 33.41 -2.00
N GLN A 146 -11.37 33.22 -1.88
CA GLN A 146 -12.25 32.70 -2.94
C GLN A 146 -13.54 33.56 -3.14
N PRO A 147 -13.41 34.89 -3.31
CA PRO A 147 -14.48 35.87 -3.03
C PRO A 147 -15.62 35.91 -4.06
N THR A 148 -15.46 35.30 -5.24
CA THR A 148 -16.41 35.42 -6.36
C THR A 148 -17.16 34.14 -6.65
N ASN A 149 -17.18 33.17 -5.72
CA ASN A 149 -18.01 31.96 -5.84
C ASN A 149 -19.50 32.27 -6.08
N ASP A 150 -20.02 33.41 -5.62
CA ASP A 150 -21.39 33.86 -5.89
C ASP A 150 -21.67 34.15 -7.38
N SER A 151 -20.62 34.30 -8.20
CA SER A 151 -20.72 34.43 -9.66
C SER A 151 -20.69 33.09 -10.40
N TYR A 152 -20.58 31.97 -9.69
CA TYR A 152 -20.54 30.64 -10.28
C TYR A 152 -21.89 30.25 -10.90
N SER A 153 -21.86 29.66 -12.10
CA SER A 153 -23.05 29.15 -12.78
C SER A 153 -23.03 27.62 -12.87
N PRO A 154 -23.86 26.90 -12.09
CA PRO A 154 -23.90 25.43 -12.17
C PRO A 154 -24.34 24.89 -13.54
N ALA A 155 -25.05 25.69 -14.33
CA ALA A 155 -25.43 25.33 -15.70
C ALA A 155 -24.29 25.47 -16.73
N LYS A 156 -23.22 26.20 -16.36
CA LYS A 156 -22.01 26.42 -17.16
C LYS A 156 -20.80 26.40 -16.22
N PRO A 157 -20.43 25.22 -15.70
CA PRO A 157 -19.49 25.10 -14.60
C PRO A 157 -18.06 25.51 -14.97
N ALA A 158 -17.65 25.36 -16.24
CA ALA A 158 -16.35 25.81 -16.74
C ALA A 158 -16.40 25.96 -18.27
N THR A 159 -15.33 26.49 -18.86
CA THR A 159 -15.09 26.42 -20.31
C THR A 159 -14.01 25.38 -20.57
N TYR A 160 -14.21 24.52 -21.57
CA TYR A 160 -13.29 23.44 -21.91
C TYR A 160 -11.96 23.97 -22.46
N ALA A 161 -10.85 23.38 -22.02
CA ALA A 161 -9.55 23.39 -22.68
C ALA A 161 -9.03 21.95 -22.73
N PRO A 162 -8.45 21.49 -23.86
CA PRO A 162 -7.84 20.16 -23.93
C PRO A 162 -6.59 20.10 -23.03
N GLU A 163 -6.35 18.97 -22.38
CA GLU A 163 -4.98 18.68 -21.94
C GLU A 163 -4.15 18.20 -23.14
N HIS A 164 -2.84 18.32 -23.00
CA HIS A 164 -1.90 17.79 -23.96
C HIS A 164 -0.86 16.94 -23.23
N PRO A 165 -0.44 15.79 -23.78
CA PRO A 165 0.57 14.97 -23.12
C PRO A 165 1.90 15.71 -22.91
N GLN A 166 2.29 16.60 -23.83
CA GLN A 166 3.59 17.26 -23.83
C GLN A 166 3.52 18.70 -23.32
N VAL A 167 4.48 19.09 -22.47
CA VAL A 167 4.59 20.43 -21.89
C VAL A 167 4.67 21.53 -22.96
N THR A 168 5.30 21.23 -24.09
CA THR A 168 5.50 22.18 -25.21
C THR A 168 4.22 22.56 -25.96
N SER A 169 3.11 21.86 -25.70
CA SER A 169 1.81 22.14 -26.31
C SER A 169 0.99 23.17 -25.52
N TYR A 170 1.54 23.69 -24.41
CA TYR A 170 0.91 24.72 -23.59
C TYR A 170 1.43 26.12 -23.96
N PRO A 171 0.62 27.19 -23.83
CA PRO A 171 -0.72 27.23 -23.20
C PRO A 171 -1.83 26.58 -24.03
N SER A 172 -2.75 25.88 -23.36
CA SER A 172 -3.89 25.21 -23.99
C SER A 172 -5.05 26.18 -24.26
N GLU A 173 -5.61 26.15 -25.46
CA GLU A 173 -6.64 27.12 -25.91
C GLU A 173 -8.05 26.78 -25.38
N LEU A 174 -8.70 27.77 -24.76
CA LEU A 174 -10.10 27.65 -24.38
C LEU A 174 -10.98 27.51 -25.62
N ASN A 175 -11.85 26.51 -25.60
CA ASN A 175 -12.76 26.23 -26.70
C ASN A 175 -14.22 26.23 -26.21
N PRO A 176 -14.94 27.37 -26.35
CA PRO A 176 -16.33 27.48 -25.92
C PRO A 176 -17.32 26.72 -26.80
N ALA A 177 -16.88 26.17 -27.95
CA ALA A 177 -17.74 25.35 -28.81
C ALA A 177 -17.89 23.91 -28.29
N VAL A 178 -17.04 23.47 -27.36
CA VAL A 178 -17.14 22.16 -26.72
C VAL A 178 -18.19 22.20 -25.61
N PRO A 179 -19.27 21.39 -25.68
CA PRO A 179 -20.31 21.40 -24.65
C PRO A 179 -19.78 20.92 -23.30
N VAL A 180 -20.16 21.60 -22.22
CA VAL A 180 -19.90 21.16 -20.83
C VAL A 180 -21.22 20.76 -20.18
N GLY A 181 -21.19 19.80 -19.24
CA GLY A 181 -22.39 19.40 -18.49
C GLY A 181 -22.79 20.39 -17.42
N SER A 182 -23.84 20.05 -16.67
CA SER A 182 -24.29 20.81 -15.51
C SER A 182 -23.74 20.23 -14.21
N ASP A 183 -23.34 21.09 -13.27
CA ASP A 183 -22.98 20.72 -11.90
C ASP A 183 -24.24 20.56 -11.03
N PRO A 184 -24.56 19.34 -10.54
CA PRO A 184 -25.72 19.10 -9.69
C PRO A 184 -25.45 19.31 -8.18
N LEU A 185 -24.20 19.58 -7.77
CA LEU A 185 -23.81 19.69 -6.37
C LEU A 185 -23.95 21.12 -5.83
N ALA A 186 -23.56 22.13 -6.62
CA ALA A 186 -23.37 23.49 -6.10
C ALA A 186 -24.60 24.05 -5.38
N ALA A 187 -25.79 23.94 -5.98
CA ALA A 187 -27.03 24.45 -5.37
C ALA A 187 -27.41 23.67 -4.09
N GLU A 188 -27.14 22.37 -4.06
CA GLU A 188 -27.39 21.51 -2.90
C GLU A 188 -26.45 21.86 -1.74
N LEU A 189 -25.15 22.01 -2.02
CA LEU A 189 -24.13 22.39 -1.06
C LEU A 189 -24.41 23.79 -0.50
N ALA A 190 -24.74 24.76 -1.36
CA ALA A 190 -25.08 26.11 -0.94
C ALA A 190 -26.34 26.15 -0.05
N SER A 191 -27.36 25.36 -0.39
CA SER A 191 -28.55 25.22 0.46
C SER A 191 -28.23 24.58 1.81
N SER A 192 -27.28 23.65 1.83
CA SER A 192 -26.88 22.92 3.05
C SER A 192 -26.02 23.77 3.98
N TYR A 193 -25.13 24.59 3.43
CA TYR A 193 -24.09 25.30 4.20
C TYR A 193 -24.21 26.83 4.18
N GLY A 194 -25.14 27.39 3.41
CA GLY A 194 -25.42 28.83 3.39
C GLY A 194 -24.36 29.68 2.68
N THR A 195 -23.47 29.07 1.89
CA THR A 195 -22.43 29.75 1.13
C THR A 195 -22.15 29.01 -0.18
N MET A 196 -21.71 29.75 -1.21
CA MET A 196 -21.16 29.16 -2.41
C MET A 196 -19.70 28.74 -2.25
N ASP A 197 -18.99 29.12 -1.18
CA ASP A 197 -17.59 28.76 -0.98
C ASP A 197 -17.36 27.25 -0.92
N VAL A 198 -16.22 26.80 -1.43
CA VAL A 198 -15.81 25.39 -1.38
C VAL A 198 -15.06 25.12 -0.07
N TYR A 199 -15.48 24.08 0.65
CA TYR A 199 -14.82 23.62 1.88
C TYR A 199 -14.00 22.35 1.61
N GLY A 200 -12.79 22.53 1.08
CA GLY A 200 -11.80 21.49 0.89
C GLY A 200 -10.40 22.10 0.89
N MET A 201 -9.39 21.30 1.21
CA MET A 201 -8.01 21.79 1.30
C MET A 201 -7.46 22.12 -0.09
N HIS A 202 -6.77 23.25 -0.23
CA HIS A 202 -5.85 23.39 -1.36
C HIS A 202 -4.65 22.45 -1.18
N TRP A 203 -4.07 21.94 -2.26
CA TRP A 203 -3.07 20.89 -2.14
C TRP A 203 -1.66 21.35 -1.77
N LEU A 204 -1.25 22.59 -2.06
CA LEU A 204 0.15 23.04 -1.90
C LEU A 204 0.26 24.45 -1.31
N MET A 205 1.23 24.63 -0.41
CA MET A 205 1.61 25.92 0.16
C MET A 205 3.12 26.04 0.30
N ASP A 206 3.65 27.25 0.14
CA ASP A 206 5.03 27.63 0.46
C ASP A 206 5.05 28.32 1.83
N LEU A 207 5.56 27.65 2.85
CA LEU A 207 5.45 28.12 4.24
C LEU A 207 6.53 29.14 4.62
N ASP A 208 7.73 29.01 4.05
CA ASP A 208 8.83 29.94 4.27
C ASP A 208 8.82 31.13 3.29
N ASN A 209 7.90 31.10 2.32
CA ASN A 209 7.79 32.08 1.25
C ASN A 209 9.08 32.20 0.43
N VAL A 210 9.74 31.07 0.19
CA VAL A 210 10.96 31.00 -0.63
C VAL A 210 10.66 31.42 -2.07
N TYR A 211 9.45 31.13 -2.57
CA TYR A 211 8.93 31.59 -3.86
C TYR A 211 8.40 33.02 -3.83
N GLY A 212 8.23 33.61 -2.66
CA GLY A 212 8.11 35.07 -2.50
C GLY A 212 6.81 35.67 -3.04
N PHE A 213 5.76 34.88 -3.30
CA PHE A 213 4.47 35.44 -3.72
C PHE A 213 3.75 36.16 -2.56
N GLY A 214 3.86 35.63 -1.34
CA GLY A 214 3.33 36.24 -0.12
C GLY A 214 1.81 36.39 -0.10
N ASN A 215 1.06 35.42 -0.60
CA ASN A 215 -0.41 35.37 -0.54
C ASN A 215 -0.89 34.53 0.65
N LYS A 216 -0.70 35.07 1.87
CA LYS A 216 -1.10 34.40 3.11
C LYS A 216 -2.60 34.09 3.09
N PRO A 217 -3.01 32.90 3.59
CA PRO A 217 -4.41 32.62 3.84
C PRO A 217 -5.10 33.77 4.59
N GLY A 218 -6.25 34.21 4.07
CA GLY A 218 -7.05 35.29 4.60
C GLY A 218 -6.73 36.67 4.04
N THR A 219 -5.93 36.81 2.97
CA THR A 219 -5.51 38.12 2.45
C THR A 219 -6.07 38.45 1.06
N GLY A 220 -6.31 37.45 0.20
CA GLY A 220 -6.72 37.66 -1.19
C GLY A 220 -5.73 38.49 -2.03
N ASP A 221 -4.45 38.59 -1.64
CA ASP A 221 -3.46 39.49 -2.24
C ASP A 221 -2.10 38.80 -2.51
N GLU A 222 -1.22 39.41 -3.30
CA GLU A 222 0.18 38.98 -3.53
C GLU A 222 1.14 39.93 -2.79
N LEU A 223 1.44 39.69 -1.51
CA LEU A 223 2.21 40.65 -0.69
C LEU A 223 3.71 40.70 -1.03
N GLY A 224 4.26 39.67 -1.66
CA GLY A 224 5.64 39.60 -2.12
C GLY A 224 6.66 38.95 -1.18
N PRO A 225 7.97 39.05 -1.49
CA PRO A 225 9.01 38.25 -0.83
C PRO A 225 9.18 38.53 0.67
N GLY A 226 9.46 37.48 1.44
CA GLY A 226 9.71 37.57 2.89
C GLY A 226 8.48 37.97 3.71
N LYS A 227 7.28 37.86 3.12
CA LYS A 227 6.00 38.17 3.74
C LYS A 227 5.12 36.92 3.82
N MET A 228 5.20 36.18 4.93
CA MET A 228 4.24 35.13 5.32
C MET A 228 4.13 33.93 4.36
N ALA A 229 3.52 32.82 4.82
CA ALA A 229 3.22 31.66 3.97
C ALA A 229 2.34 32.02 2.75
N SER A 230 2.33 31.16 1.73
CA SER A 230 1.78 31.45 0.40
C SER A 230 1.03 30.25 -0.17
N PHE A 231 -0.20 30.46 -0.66
CA PHE A 231 -0.88 29.49 -1.51
C PHE A 231 -0.23 29.47 -2.91
N ILE A 232 0.29 28.32 -3.31
CA ILE A 232 0.95 28.17 -4.61
C ILE A 232 0.44 26.93 -5.33
N ASN A 233 0.69 26.88 -6.62
CA ASN A 233 0.52 25.67 -7.39
C ASN A 233 1.77 25.43 -8.25
N SER A 234 1.84 24.26 -8.90
CA SER A 234 2.91 23.89 -9.83
C SER A 234 2.31 23.23 -11.08
N TYR A 235 1.93 21.96 -11.00
CA TYR A 235 1.44 21.16 -12.13
C TYR A 235 0.23 21.78 -12.84
N GLN A 236 0.35 21.99 -14.16
CA GLN A 236 -0.67 22.54 -15.05
C GLN A 236 -0.57 22.06 -16.51
N ARG A 237 0.52 21.39 -16.91
CA ARG A 237 0.90 21.18 -18.32
C ARG A 237 0.99 19.70 -18.73
N GLY A 238 0.04 18.92 -18.25
CA GLY A 238 -0.27 17.59 -18.76
C GLY A 238 0.67 16.49 -18.30
N ALA A 239 0.50 15.30 -18.87
CA ALA A 239 1.03 14.05 -18.30
C ALA A 239 2.55 13.91 -18.28
N GLN A 240 3.26 14.64 -19.14
CA GLN A 240 4.73 14.66 -19.16
C GLN A 240 5.32 15.81 -18.35
N GLU A 241 4.53 16.68 -17.71
CA GLU A 241 5.09 17.68 -16.81
C GLU A 241 5.49 17.01 -15.49
N SER A 242 6.76 16.62 -15.38
CA SER A 242 7.33 16.17 -14.12
C SER A 242 7.49 17.33 -13.13
N VAL A 243 7.78 17.01 -11.86
CA VAL A 243 8.10 18.00 -10.83
C VAL A 243 9.22 18.97 -11.27
N TRP A 244 10.17 18.48 -12.06
CA TRP A 244 11.33 19.21 -12.58
C TRP A 244 10.99 20.21 -13.67
N GLU A 245 9.83 20.08 -14.29
CA GLU A 245 9.45 20.89 -15.44
C GLU A 245 8.46 21.99 -15.09
N THR A 246 7.90 21.98 -13.89
CA THR A 246 6.90 22.96 -13.44
C THR A 246 7.44 24.39 -13.33
N VAL A 247 6.55 25.37 -13.54
CA VAL A 247 6.78 26.79 -13.27
C VAL A 247 5.90 27.21 -12.10
N PRO A 248 6.38 27.25 -10.84
CA PRO A 248 5.57 27.56 -9.67
C PRO A 248 4.90 28.94 -9.78
N GLN A 249 3.63 28.97 -9.39
CA GLN A 249 2.73 30.09 -9.61
C GLN A 249 1.86 30.37 -8.38
N PRO A 250 1.43 31.63 -8.16
CA PRO A 250 0.53 31.93 -7.06
C PRO A 250 -0.88 31.43 -7.38
N SER A 251 -1.58 30.95 -6.35
CA SER A 251 -2.99 30.58 -6.47
C SER A 251 -3.87 31.80 -6.73
N THR A 252 -3.51 32.96 -6.18
CA THR A 252 -4.08 34.28 -6.49
C THR A 252 -3.12 35.05 -7.39
N ASP A 253 -3.46 35.18 -8.68
CA ASP A 253 -2.63 35.86 -9.68
C ASP A 253 -3.21 37.25 -9.98
N LEU A 254 -2.53 38.29 -9.49
CA LEU A 254 -2.87 39.70 -9.66
C LEU A 254 -1.99 40.40 -10.70
N PHE A 255 -1.23 39.63 -11.46
CA PHE A 255 -0.25 40.08 -12.46
C PHE A 255 0.91 40.88 -11.85
N LYS A 256 1.22 40.64 -10.58
CA LYS A 256 2.33 41.33 -9.90
C LYS A 256 3.70 40.78 -10.32
N TYR A 257 3.76 39.48 -10.59
CA TYR A 257 4.95 38.75 -11.02
C TYR A 257 4.64 37.93 -12.27
N GLY A 258 5.63 37.28 -12.86
CA GLY A 258 5.47 36.58 -14.13
C GLY A 258 5.56 37.54 -15.32
N GLY A 259 4.78 37.26 -16.37
CA GLY A 259 4.66 38.10 -17.56
C GLY A 259 3.57 39.18 -17.44
N PRO A 260 3.18 39.83 -18.56
CA PRO A 260 2.14 40.87 -18.56
C PRO A 260 0.76 40.40 -18.04
N ASN A 261 0.49 39.11 -18.12
CA ASN A 261 -0.76 38.46 -17.67
C ASN A 261 -0.52 37.55 -16.46
N GLY A 262 0.50 37.84 -15.66
CA GLY A 262 0.91 36.95 -14.59
C GLY A 262 1.56 35.69 -15.13
N TYR A 263 1.11 34.54 -14.64
CA TYR A 263 1.53 33.21 -15.12
C TYR A 263 0.46 32.54 -15.99
N LEU A 264 -0.72 33.16 -16.14
CA LEU A 264 -1.89 32.51 -16.73
C LEU A 264 -1.67 32.05 -18.18
N ASP A 265 -0.96 32.85 -18.98
CA ASP A 265 -0.69 32.60 -20.39
C ASP A 265 0.44 31.59 -20.64
N LEU A 266 1.00 31.00 -19.59
CA LEU A 266 1.80 29.77 -19.67
C LEU A 266 0.93 28.52 -19.75
N PHE A 267 -0.28 28.57 -19.20
CA PHE A 267 -1.12 27.40 -18.95
C PHE A 267 -2.35 27.39 -19.85
N VAL A 268 -3.07 28.51 -19.93
CA VAL A 268 -4.33 28.63 -20.67
C VAL A 268 -4.26 29.81 -21.64
N LYS A 269 -4.61 29.55 -22.89
CA LYS A 269 -4.67 30.57 -23.94
C LYS A 269 -6.10 31.08 -24.06
N ASP A 270 -6.25 32.39 -23.92
CA ASP A 270 -7.52 33.11 -24.03
C ASP A 270 -7.32 34.42 -24.80
N ALA A 271 -8.42 35.01 -25.27
CA ALA A 271 -8.42 36.30 -25.96
C ALA A 271 -8.06 37.48 -25.03
N SER A 272 -8.28 37.33 -23.72
CA SER A 272 -7.94 38.31 -22.70
C SER A 272 -7.75 37.64 -21.34
N TYR A 273 -6.92 38.21 -20.48
CA TYR A 273 -6.63 37.69 -19.15
C TYR A 273 -7.16 38.60 -18.06
N ALA A 274 -7.76 37.99 -17.02
CA ALA A 274 -8.24 38.70 -15.84
C ALA A 274 -7.53 38.20 -14.59
N LYS A 275 -7.29 39.11 -13.64
CA LYS A 275 -6.81 38.78 -12.30
C LYS A 275 -7.76 37.80 -11.67
N GLN A 276 -7.22 36.71 -11.12
CA GLN A 276 -8.04 35.58 -10.70
C GLN A 276 -7.39 34.80 -9.56
N TRP A 277 -8.21 34.01 -8.89
CA TRP A 277 -7.80 33.03 -7.88
C TRP A 277 -8.21 31.63 -8.36
N LYS A 278 -7.44 30.62 -7.97
CA LYS A 278 -7.71 29.21 -8.30
C LYS A 278 -7.09 28.28 -7.26
N TYR A 279 -7.81 27.24 -6.90
CA TYR A 279 -7.38 26.20 -5.97
C TYR A 279 -7.66 24.82 -6.54
N THR A 280 -6.75 23.90 -6.25
CA THR A 280 -6.85 22.48 -6.61
C THR A 280 -6.83 21.67 -5.33
N ASN A 281 -7.79 20.76 -5.18
CA ASN A 281 -7.83 19.80 -4.08
C ASN A 281 -7.09 18.51 -4.47
N ALA A 282 -6.51 17.85 -3.46
CA ALA A 282 -6.03 16.46 -3.55
C ALA A 282 -7.03 15.55 -2.80
N PRO A 283 -7.91 14.82 -3.52
CA PRO A 283 -9.03 14.08 -2.92
C PRO A 283 -8.60 12.98 -1.94
N ASP A 284 -7.43 12.38 -2.14
CA ASP A 284 -6.87 11.38 -1.24
C ASP A 284 -6.57 11.95 0.15
N ALA A 285 -6.11 13.20 0.22
CA ALA A 285 -5.80 13.90 1.48
C ALA A 285 -7.06 14.29 2.25
N ASP A 286 -8.06 14.88 1.58
CA ASP A 286 -9.35 15.19 2.22
C ASP A 286 -10.05 13.90 2.68
N ALA A 287 -9.98 12.82 1.90
CA ALA A 287 -10.48 11.51 2.32
C ALA A 287 -9.72 10.94 3.54
N ARG A 288 -8.38 11.11 3.60
CA ARG A 288 -7.56 10.71 4.76
C ARG A 288 -7.93 11.51 6.01
N ALA A 289 -8.23 12.82 5.89
CA ALA A 289 -8.69 13.64 7.01
C ALA A 289 -10.07 13.17 7.54
N VAL A 290 -10.98 12.73 6.66
CA VAL A 290 -12.24 12.09 7.06
C VAL A 290 -12.00 10.76 7.79
N GLN A 291 -11.10 9.92 7.27
CA GLN A 291 -10.66 8.68 7.93
C GLN A 291 -10.10 8.95 9.34
N ALA A 292 -9.25 9.96 9.50
CA ALA A 292 -8.71 10.38 10.78
C ALA A 292 -9.82 10.81 11.77
N ALA A 293 -10.80 11.60 11.30
CA ALA A 293 -11.92 12.02 12.12
C ALA A 293 -12.83 10.86 12.56
N TYR A 294 -12.97 9.82 11.74
CA TYR A 294 -13.66 8.58 12.14
C TYR A 294 -12.95 7.88 13.30
N TRP A 295 -11.62 7.74 13.21
CA TRP A 295 -10.85 7.13 14.29
C TRP A 295 -10.90 7.98 15.56
N ALA A 296 -10.73 9.30 15.46
CA ALA A 296 -10.89 10.21 16.59
C ALA A 296 -12.26 10.07 17.27
N LEU A 297 -13.35 10.03 16.47
CA LEU A 297 -14.70 9.82 16.99
C LEU A 297 -14.83 8.48 17.71
N THR A 298 -14.31 7.41 17.11
CA THR A 298 -14.41 6.04 17.65
C THR A 298 -13.67 5.92 18.97
N TRP A 299 -12.44 6.41 19.03
CA TRP A 299 -11.60 6.39 20.23
C TRP A 299 -12.12 7.34 21.31
N ALA A 300 -12.55 8.56 20.96
CA ALA A 300 -13.16 9.49 21.92
C ALA A 300 -14.46 8.93 22.51
N ARG A 301 -15.29 8.23 21.71
CA ARG A 301 -16.48 7.52 22.19
C ARG A 301 -16.13 6.45 23.22
N ALA A 302 -15.11 5.63 22.93
CA ALA A 302 -14.68 4.58 23.84
C ALA A 302 -14.18 5.15 25.18
N GLN A 303 -13.64 6.37 25.18
CA GLN A 303 -13.24 7.12 26.38
C GLN A 303 -14.38 7.95 27.04
N GLY A 304 -15.60 7.94 26.48
CA GLY A 304 -16.70 8.80 26.95
C GLY A 304 -16.48 10.30 26.69
N LYS A 305 -15.61 10.66 25.75
CA LYS A 305 -15.19 12.03 25.39
C LYS A 305 -15.64 12.48 24.00
N GLU A 306 -16.62 11.82 23.39
CA GLU A 306 -17.15 12.17 22.05
C GLU A 306 -17.47 13.66 21.87
N SER A 307 -18.05 14.29 22.91
CA SER A 307 -18.40 15.72 22.86
C SER A 307 -17.19 16.64 22.67
N GLN A 308 -15.98 16.19 23.01
CA GLN A 308 -14.74 16.96 22.83
C GLN A 308 -14.30 17.03 21.37
N VAL A 309 -14.67 16.06 20.53
CA VAL A 309 -14.25 16.00 19.12
C VAL A 309 -15.37 16.34 18.14
N ALA A 310 -16.61 16.47 18.62
CA ALA A 310 -17.81 16.59 17.79
C ALA A 310 -17.76 17.73 16.75
N ALA A 311 -17.17 18.89 17.10
CA ALA A 311 -17.04 20.01 16.16
C ALA A 311 -16.10 19.67 14.98
N SER A 312 -14.96 19.05 15.26
CA SER A 312 -13.99 18.63 14.25
C SER A 312 -14.51 17.46 13.40
N VAL A 313 -15.30 16.57 14.00
CA VAL A 313 -16.03 15.52 13.27
C VAL A 313 -17.07 16.13 12.31
N ALA A 314 -17.79 17.18 12.73
CA ALA A 314 -18.72 17.88 11.84
C ALA A 314 -18.02 18.60 10.67
N ARG A 315 -16.80 19.11 10.88
CA ARG A 315 -15.94 19.65 9.82
C ARG A 315 -15.56 18.58 8.80
N ALA A 316 -15.16 17.41 9.27
CA ALA A 316 -14.89 16.27 8.39
C ALA A 316 -16.12 15.84 7.57
N ALA A 317 -17.31 15.81 8.18
CA ALA A 317 -18.56 15.54 7.45
C ALA A 317 -18.84 16.59 6.36
N LYS A 318 -18.55 17.87 6.64
CA LYS A 318 -18.64 18.96 5.65
C LYS A 318 -17.62 18.78 4.52
N MET A 319 -16.36 18.50 4.84
CA MET A 319 -15.31 18.20 3.85
C MET A 319 -15.72 17.04 2.94
N GLY A 320 -16.24 15.94 3.51
CA GLY A 320 -16.79 14.82 2.76
C GLY A 320 -17.98 15.17 1.86
N ASP A 321 -18.71 16.26 2.13
CA ASP A 321 -19.78 16.73 1.26
C ASP A 321 -19.22 17.37 -0.03
N TYR A 322 -18.21 18.23 0.11
CA TYR A 322 -17.54 18.92 -1.02
C TYR A 322 -16.62 17.98 -1.79
N LEU A 323 -16.01 17.00 -1.12
CA LEU A 323 -15.17 15.97 -1.75
C LEU A 323 -15.91 15.19 -2.84
N ARG A 324 -17.25 15.20 -2.86
CA ARG A 324 -18.05 14.64 -3.96
C ARG A 324 -17.76 15.28 -5.32
N TYR A 325 -17.15 16.47 -5.39
CA TYR A 325 -16.66 17.04 -6.66
C TYR A 325 -15.63 16.14 -7.35
N SER A 326 -14.82 15.39 -6.59
CA SER A 326 -13.89 14.39 -7.14
C SER A 326 -14.58 13.19 -7.81
N MET A 327 -15.91 13.05 -7.66
CA MET A 327 -16.65 11.94 -8.25
C MET A 327 -17.17 12.23 -9.66
N PHE A 328 -16.89 13.42 -10.21
CA PHE A 328 -17.40 13.89 -11.49
C PHE A 328 -16.29 14.02 -12.52
N ASP A 329 -16.65 13.75 -13.78
CA ASP A 329 -15.84 14.11 -14.94
C ASP A 329 -15.45 15.61 -14.91
N LYS A 330 -14.23 15.91 -15.38
CA LYS A 330 -13.63 17.25 -15.40
C LYS A 330 -14.59 18.35 -15.88
N TYR A 331 -15.27 18.13 -17.00
CA TYR A 331 -16.21 19.10 -17.57
C TYR A 331 -17.66 18.62 -17.53
N PHE A 332 -17.98 17.77 -16.55
CA PHE A 332 -19.30 17.18 -16.35
C PHE A 332 -19.81 16.46 -17.62
N LYS A 333 -18.91 15.83 -18.37
CA LYS A 333 -19.30 14.95 -19.47
C LYS A 333 -19.91 13.66 -18.93
N LYS A 334 -20.80 13.06 -19.73
CA LYS A 334 -21.38 11.76 -19.40
C LYS A 334 -20.28 10.71 -19.29
N ILE A 335 -20.37 9.87 -18.26
CA ILE A 335 -19.43 8.77 -18.06
C ILE A 335 -19.66 7.67 -19.09
N GLY A 336 -18.58 7.18 -19.66
CA GLY A 336 -18.54 6.00 -20.51
C GLY A 336 -18.55 6.32 -22.00
N ASN A 337 -17.57 5.79 -22.73
CA ASN A 337 -17.40 5.95 -24.19
C ASN A 337 -17.27 7.42 -24.65
N CYS A 338 -16.74 8.29 -23.79
CA CYS A 338 -16.53 9.71 -24.07
C CYS A 338 -15.25 9.92 -24.91
N THR A 339 -15.36 9.76 -26.23
CA THR A 339 -14.22 9.65 -27.18
C THR A 339 -14.08 10.79 -28.18
N SER A 340 -14.85 11.87 -27.98
CA SER A 340 -14.72 13.11 -28.74
C SER A 340 -15.13 14.28 -27.86
N PRO A 341 -14.40 15.40 -27.82
CA PRO A 341 -14.78 16.55 -27.00
C PRO A 341 -16.15 17.12 -27.43
N THR A 342 -16.43 17.22 -28.73
CA THR A 342 -17.72 17.71 -29.25
C THR A 342 -18.77 16.62 -29.36
N GLY A 343 -18.36 15.36 -29.58
CA GLY A 343 -19.28 14.22 -29.72
C GLY A 343 -19.76 13.64 -28.39
N CYS A 344 -18.96 13.77 -27.33
CA CYS A 344 -19.32 13.29 -26.01
C CYS A 344 -20.41 14.16 -25.40
N GLN A 345 -21.47 13.50 -24.94
CA GLN A 345 -22.65 14.14 -24.39
C GLN A 345 -22.31 14.92 -23.11
N ALA A 346 -22.69 16.20 -23.08
CA ALA A 346 -22.76 16.97 -21.84
C ALA A 346 -23.83 16.34 -20.92
N ALA A 347 -23.45 15.95 -19.70
CA ALA A 347 -24.38 15.32 -18.78
C ALA A 347 -25.35 16.34 -18.18
N SER A 348 -26.55 15.86 -17.85
CA SER A 348 -27.44 16.52 -16.90
C SER A 348 -27.52 15.68 -15.63
N GLY A 349 -27.49 16.33 -14.46
CA GLY A 349 -27.57 15.63 -13.18
C GLY A 349 -26.37 14.71 -12.90
N ARG A 350 -26.64 13.47 -12.50
CA ARG A 350 -25.65 12.53 -11.95
C ARG A 350 -24.97 11.65 -13.00
N ASP A 351 -25.31 11.78 -14.29
CA ASP A 351 -24.71 11.01 -15.40
C ASP A 351 -23.22 11.31 -15.63
N ALA A 352 -22.71 12.42 -15.09
CA ALA A 352 -21.29 12.75 -15.07
C ALA A 352 -20.53 12.16 -13.88
N GLN A 353 -21.19 11.41 -12.99
CA GLN A 353 -20.53 10.82 -11.82
C GLN A 353 -19.97 9.44 -12.12
N HIS A 354 -18.65 9.29 -11.99
CA HIS A 354 -17.99 7.98 -12.00
C HIS A 354 -17.93 7.36 -10.59
N TYR A 355 -18.19 8.13 -9.52
CA TYR A 355 -18.22 7.68 -8.12
C TYR A 355 -16.88 7.18 -7.54
N LEU A 356 -15.77 7.52 -8.19
CA LEU A 356 -14.41 7.28 -7.68
C LEU A 356 -13.83 8.58 -7.10
N LEU A 357 -12.78 8.49 -6.30
CA LEU A 357 -11.95 9.66 -5.99
C LEU A 357 -11.01 9.87 -7.18
N SER A 358 -11.27 10.92 -7.98
CA SER A 358 -10.40 11.33 -9.09
C SER A 358 -9.08 11.94 -8.60
N TRP A 359 -8.18 12.32 -9.51
CA TRP A 359 -6.89 12.93 -9.12
C TRP A 359 -7.05 14.30 -8.46
N TYR A 360 -8.03 15.08 -8.92
CA TYR A 360 -8.36 16.38 -8.34
C TYR A 360 -9.82 16.77 -8.56
N TYR A 361 -10.24 17.76 -7.79
CA TYR A 361 -11.21 18.74 -8.27
C TYR A 361 -10.61 20.13 -8.07
N ALA A 362 -11.06 21.11 -8.86
CA ALA A 362 -10.53 22.46 -8.77
C ALA A 362 -11.63 23.49 -8.95
N TRP A 363 -11.41 24.67 -8.39
CA TRP A 363 -12.32 25.80 -8.52
C TRP A 363 -11.54 27.11 -8.58
N GLY A 364 -12.11 28.11 -9.23
CA GLY A 364 -11.47 29.41 -9.39
C GLY A 364 -12.46 30.48 -9.80
N GLY A 365 -12.00 31.73 -9.83
CA GLY A 365 -12.82 32.87 -10.20
C GLY A 365 -12.02 34.14 -10.39
N SER A 366 -12.65 35.12 -11.04
CA SER A 366 -12.12 36.49 -11.12
C SER A 366 -11.97 37.10 -9.72
N THR A 367 -11.11 38.10 -9.54
CA THR A 367 -11.02 38.84 -8.26
C THR A 367 -12.12 39.90 -8.07
N GLY A 368 -13.04 40.04 -9.03
CA GLY A 368 -14.17 40.99 -8.98
C GLY A 368 -13.93 42.36 -9.63
N THR A 369 -12.67 42.73 -9.93
CA THR A 369 -12.36 43.94 -10.72
C THR A 369 -12.52 43.65 -12.22
N GLY A 370 -13.71 43.87 -12.80
CA GLY A 370 -13.96 43.73 -14.26
C GLY A 370 -15.17 42.89 -14.68
N GLY A 371 -16.04 42.50 -13.75
CA GLY A 371 -17.15 41.57 -13.99
C GLY A 371 -16.87 40.20 -13.34
N GLY A 372 -17.87 39.63 -12.66
CA GLY A 372 -17.70 38.41 -11.88
C GLY A 372 -17.94 37.14 -12.69
N TRP A 373 -16.98 36.21 -12.67
CA TRP A 373 -17.14 34.83 -13.10
C TRP A 373 -16.41 33.89 -12.13
N ALA A 374 -16.88 32.65 -12.05
CA ALA A 374 -16.23 31.55 -11.33
C ALA A 374 -16.48 30.22 -12.06
N TRP A 375 -15.61 29.24 -11.82
CA TRP A 375 -15.66 27.91 -12.43
C TRP A 375 -15.35 26.80 -11.42
N ARG A 376 -15.79 25.59 -11.74
CA ARG A 376 -15.47 24.34 -11.03
C ARG A 376 -15.29 23.21 -12.04
N ILE A 377 -14.36 22.32 -11.75
CA ILE A 377 -14.11 21.09 -12.50
C ILE A 377 -13.93 19.93 -11.51
N GLY A 378 -14.41 18.74 -11.88
CA GLY A 378 -13.97 17.49 -11.28
C GLY A 378 -12.69 17.01 -11.95
N ASP A 379 -12.54 15.69 -12.10
CA ASP A 379 -11.53 15.10 -12.97
C ASP A 379 -12.01 13.75 -13.50
N GLY A 380 -11.82 13.51 -14.79
CA GLY A 380 -12.27 12.28 -15.46
C GLY A 380 -11.31 11.10 -15.27
N ILE A 381 -10.21 11.27 -14.54
CA ILE A 381 -9.16 10.27 -14.36
C ILE A 381 -9.15 9.81 -12.89
N ALA A 382 -9.10 8.51 -12.66
CA ALA A 382 -9.04 7.93 -11.32
C ALA A 382 -7.85 6.97 -11.19
N HIS A 383 -7.13 7.07 -10.07
CA HIS A 383 -5.98 6.23 -9.73
C HIS A 383 -6.30 5.35 -8.51
N GLN A 384 -5.85 4.09 -8.50
CA GLN A 384 -6.12 3.15 -7.40
C GLN A 384 -5.63 3.69 -6.04
N GLY A 385 -4.47 4.36 -6.03
CA GLY A 385 -3.85 4.93 -4.82
C GLY A 385 -4.68 6.01 -4.13
N TYR A 386 -5.63 6.64 -4.83
CA TYR A 386 -6.46 7.71 -4.29
C TYR A 386 -7.72 7.19 -3.59
N GLN A 387 -8.13 5.95 -3.87
CA GLN A 387 -9.38 5.43 -3.34
C GLN A 387 -9.30 5.29 -1.82
N ASN A 388 -10.44 5.49 -1.16
CA ASN A 388 -10.57 5.37 0.29
C ASN A 388 -11.93 4.74 0.66
N PRO A 389 -12.05 3.41 0.57
CA PRO A 389 -13.28 2.71 0.93
C PRO A 389 -13.70 2.90 2.39
N LEU A 390 -12.75 3.13 3.31
CA LEU A 390 -13.08 3.48 4.69
C LEU A 390 -13.83 4.81 4.74
N ALA A 391 -13.29 5.89 4.17
CA ALA A 391 -13.95 7.20 4.14
C ALA A 391 -15.33 7.12 3.47
N ALA A 392 -15.46 6.36 2.37
CA ALA A 392 -16.74 6.15 1.71
C ALA A 392 -17.76 5.40 2.60
N TRP A 393 -17.32 4.37 3.32
CA TRP A 393 -18.15 3.68 4.31
C TRP A 393 -18.56 4.60 5.47
N VAL A 394 -17.62 5.39 5.98
CA VAL A 394 -17.83 6.34 7.07
C VAL A 394 -18.90 7.38 6.68
N LEU A 395 -18.72 8.07 5.56
CA LEU A 395 -19.60 9.14 5.09
C LEU A 395 -20.99 8.64 4.66
N SER A 396 -21.13 7.34 4.44
CA SER A 396 -22.41 6.71 4.11
C SER A 396 -23.12 6.04 5.29
N THR A 397 -22.40 5.74 6.38
CA THR A 397 -22.89 4.81 7.42
C THR A 397 -22.84 5.41 8.82
N VAL A 398 -21.81 6.18 9.16
CA VAL A 398 -21.57 6.65 10.54
C VAL A 398 -22.35 7.96 10.77
N PRO A 399 -23.41 7.97 11.62
CA PRO A 399 -24.35 9.10 11.65
C PRO A 399 -23.75 10.48 11.91
N ALA A 400 -22.70 10.57 12.74
CA ALA A 400 -22.03 11.84 13.04
C ALA A 400 -21.15 12.36 11.88
N LEU A 401 -20.83 11.50 10.92
CA LEU A 401 -20.00 11.80 9.75
C LEU A 401 -20.77 11.78 8.43
N VAL A 402 -22.05 11.38 8.43
CA VAL A 402 -22.90 11.51 7.25
C VAL A 402 -23.03 12.99 6.89
N PRO A 403 -22.66 13.41 5.67
CA PRO A 403 -22.75 14.81 5.28
C PRO A 403 -24.17 15.35 5.33
N LYS A 404 -24.28 16.68 5.43
CA LYS A 404 -25.56 17.36 5.66
C LYS A 404 -26.44 17.35 4.41
N SER A 405 -25.85 17.34 3.22
CA SER A 405 -26.62 17.43 1.99
C SER A 405 -27.53 16.21 1.77
N PRO A 406 -28.75 16.40 1.22
CA PRO A 406 -29.74 15.33 1.09
C PRO A 406 -29.27 14.10 0.30
N THR A 407 -28.42 14.28 -0.73
CA THR A 407 -27.99 13.19 -1.60
C THR A 407 -26.63 12.58 -1.23
N ALA A 408 -25.82 13.24 -0.41
CA ALA A 408 -24.45 12.81 -0.14
C ALA A 408 -24.35 11.39 0.40
N LYS A 409 -25.25 10.99 1.32
CA LYS A 409 -25.26 9.62 1.85
C LYS A 409 -25.36 8.58 0.73
N GLY A 410 -26.27 8.79 -0.23
CA GLY A 410 -26.47 7.88 -1.36
C GLY A 410 -25.30 7.89 -2.34
N ASP A 411 -24.70 9.06 -2.58
CA ASP A 411 -23.50 9.19 -3.41
C ASP A 411 -22.31 8.41 -2.81
N TRP A 412 -22.09 8.53 -1.50
CA TRP A 412 -21.02 7.82 -0.80
C TRP A 412 -21.27 6.30 -0.70
N GLN A 413 -22.53 5.86 -0.58
CA GLN A 413 -22.88 4.43 -0.66
C GLN A 413 -22.51 3.83 -2.02
N LYS A 414 -22.84 4.55 -3.10
CA LYS A 414 -22.45 4.16 -4.46
C LYS A 414 -20.94 4.21 -4.64
N SER A 415 -20.27 5.24 -4.09
CA SER A 415 -18.82 5.36 -4.15
C SER A 415 -18.11 4.21 -3.46
N LEU A 416 -18.53 3.79 -2.26
CA LEU A 416 -17.96 2.61 -1.59
C LEU A 416 -18.00 1.37 -2.48
N THR A 417 -19.18 1.10 -3.07
CA THR A 417 -19.36 -0.04 -3.98
C THR A 417 -18.44 0.09 -5.18
N ARG A 418 -18.45 1.25 -5.84
CA ARG A 418 -17.68 1.52 -7.05
C ARG A 418 -16.17 1.44 -6.84
N GLN A 419 -15.68 1.95 -5.71
CA GLN A 419 -14.26 1.88 -5.36
C GLN A 419 -13.81 0.42 -5.19
N LEU A 420 -14.56 -0.41 -4.47
CA LEU A 420 -14.20 -1.82 -4.28
C LEU A 420 -14.27 -2.62 -5.59
N GLU A 421 -15.24 -2.34 -6.45
CA GLU A 421 -15.29 -2.89 -7.81
C GLU A 421 -14.08 -2.48 -8.65
N PHE A 422 -13.68 -1.21 -8.57
CA PHE A 422 -12.54 -0.65 -9.29
C PHE A 422 -11.23 -1.30 -8.85
N LEU A 423 -11.00 -1.44 -7.55
CA LEU A 423 -9.80 -2.09 -7.02
C LEU A 423 -9.78 -3.58 -7.38
N ARG A 424 -10.94 -4.26 -7.37
CA ARG A 424 -11.02 -5.65 -7.84
C ARG A 424 -10.74 -5.76 -9.34
N TRP A 425 -11.24 -4.84 -10.14
CA TRP A 425 -10.99 -4.79 -11.58
C TRP A 425 -9.52 -4.59 -11.93
N LEU A 426 -8.79 -3.79 -11.15
CA LEU A 426 -7.37 -3.50 -11.36
C LEU A 426 -6.43 -4.56 -10.77
N GLN A 427 -6.95 -5.55 -10.07
CA GLN A 427 -6.12 -6.55 -9.41
C GLN A 427 -5.49 -7.49 -10.44
N SER A 428 -4.16 -7.46 -10.54
CA SER A 428 -3.35 -8.28 -11.44
C SER A 428 -3.46 -9.78 -11.14
N ALA A 429 -2.90 -10.60 -12.05
CA ALA A 429 -2.78 -12.03 -11.87
C ALA A 429 -1.99 -12.39 -10.60
N GLU A 430 -0.96 -11.62 -10.24
CA GLU A 430 -0.12 -11.84 -9.06
C GLU A 430 -0.78 -11.32 -7.77
N GLY A 431 -1.35 -10.12 -7.80
CA GLY A 431 -2.09 -9.56 -6.66
C GLY A 431 -1.99 -8.04 -6.49
N GLY A 432 -0.94 -7.41 -7.04
CA GLY A 432 -0.79 -5.96 -7.07
C GLY A 432 -1.88 -5.26 -7.92
N LEU A 433 -2.12 -3.98 -7.67
CA LEU A 433 -3.18 -3.19 -8.31
C LEU A 433 -2.64 -2.27 -9.42
N ALA A 434 -3.15 -2.43 -10.64
CA ALA A 434 -2.81 -1.57 -11.77
C ALA A 434 -3.33 -0.13 -11.60
N GLY A 435 -2.89 0.79 -12.47
CA GLY A 435 -3.08 2.23 -12.28
C GLY A 435 -4.51 2.70 -12.09
N GLY A 436 -5.34 2.61 -13.14
CA GLY A 436 -6.70 3.13 -13.06
C GLY A 436 -7.44 3.23 -14.37
N CYS A 437 -8.27 4.28 -14.51
CA CYS A 437 -9.04 4.54 -15.72
C CYS A 437 -9.26 6.02 -15.99
N SER A 438 -9.64 6.32 -17.24
CA SER A 438 -9.92 7.67 -17.71
C SER A 438 -11.22 7.72 -18.52
N ASN A 439 -12.07 8.72 -18.23
CA ASN A 439 -13.18 9.15 -19.08
C ASN A 439 -12.74 10.16 -20.15
N SER A 440 -11.52 10.71 -20.04
CA SER A 440 -10.95 11.70 -20.96
C SER A 440 -9.59 11.21 -21.42
N TRP A 441 -9.57 10.36 -22.46
CA TRP A 441 -8.30 9.81 -22.97
C TRP A 441 -7.38 10.94 -23.46
N ASP A 442 -6.10 10.87 -23.10
CA ASP A 442 -5.08 11.93 -23.25
C ASP A 442 -5.52 13.31 -22.69
N GLY A 443 -6.49 13.31 -21.78
CA GLY A 443 -7.07 14.51 -21.16
C GLY A 443 -7.81 15.44 -22.14
N GLN A 444 -8.18 14.95 -23.32
CA GLN A 444 -8.86 15.70 -24.37
C GLN A 444 -10.09 14.99 -24.93
N TYR A 445 -10.66 14.05 -24.18
CA TYR A 445 -11.73 13.15 -24.65
C TYR A 445 -11.34 12.47 -25.97
N GLY A 446 -10.09 12.00 -26.06
CA GLY A 446 -9.57 11.28 -27.22
C GLY A 446 -10.17 9.89 -27.36
N THR A 447 -9.84 9.20 -28.45
CA THR A 447 -10.21 7.80 -28.66
C THR A 447 -9.10 6.89 -28.11
N PRO A 448 -9.37 6.04 -27.10
CA PRO A 448 -8.41 5.04 -26.63
C PRO A 448 -8.03 4.05 -27.74
N PRO A 449 -6.90 3.34 -27.61
CA PRO A 449 -6.55 2.25 -28.51
C PRO A 449 -7.69 1.23 -28.67
N ALA A 450 -7.79 0.64 -29.86
CA ALA A 450 -8.82 -0.37 -30.13
C ALA A 450 -8.65 -1.59 -29.22
N GLY A 451 -9.72 -2.00 -28.55
CA GLY A 451 -9.71 -3.12 -27.61
C GLY A 451 -9.28 -2.75 -26.19
N THR A 452 -9.03 -1.47 -25.87
CA THR A 452 -8.76 -1.03 -24.50
C THR A 452 -9.91 -1.44 -23.57
N PRO A 453 -9.64 -2.21 -22.50
CA PRO A 453 -10.65 -2.62 -21.52
C PRO A 453 -11.28 -1.42 -20.83
N THR A 454 -12.53 -1.57 -20.40
CA THR A 454 -13.24 -0.47 -19.74
C THR A 454 -13.80 -0.84 -18.37
N PHE A 455 -13.90 0.17 -17.50
CA PHE A 455 -14.60 0.13 -16.22
C PHE A 455 -15.77 1.10 -16.26
N TYR A 456 -16.99 0.59 -16.33
CA TYR A 456 -18.19 1.42 -16.57
C TYR A 456 -18.05 2.36 -17.79
N GLY A 457 -17.33 1.90 -18.82
CA GLY A 457 -17.06 2.65 -20.05
C GLY A 457 -15.90 3.64 -19.98
N MET A 458 -15.24 3.82 -18.83
CA MET A 458 -13.97 4.55 -18.72
C MET A 458 -12.82 3.64 -19.15
N ALA A 459 -11.89 4.14 -19.95
CA ALA A 459 -10.81 3.36 -20.52
C ALA A 459 -9.72 3.06 -19.49
N TYR A 460 -9.20 1.83 -19.47
CA TYR A 460 -8.06 1.45 -18.65
C TYR A 460 -6.82 2.30 -18.98
N ASP A 461 -6.21 2.83 -17.93
CA ASP A 461 -4.96 3.56 -17.98
C ASP A 461 -4.02 2.97 -16.92
N TRP A 462 -2.86 2.48 -17.34
CA TRP A 462 -1.90 1.87 -16.44
C TRP A 462 -1.06 2.90 -15.67
N GLN A 463 -1.04 4.15 -16.14
CA GLN A 463 -0.29 5.28 -15.58
C GLN A 463 -1.16 6.56 -15.49
N PRO A 464 -2.30 6.53 -14.77
CA PRO A 464 -3.22 7.67 -14.73
C PRO A 464 -2.52 8.99 -14.39
N VAL A 465 -2.84 10.05 -15.13
CA VAL A 465 -2.39 11.44 -14.96
C VAL A 465 -0.92 11.69 -15.30
N TYR A 466 0.04 11.05 -14.64
CA TYR A 466 1.47 11.35 -14.81
C TYR A 466 2.23 10.19 -15.44
N HIS A 467 3.08 10.54 -16.41
CA HIS A 467 3.89 9.63 -17.20
C HIS A 467 5.41 9.85 -17.01
N ASP A 468 5.83 10.91 -16.30
CA ASP A 468 7.23 11.17 -15.93
C ASP A 468 7.38 11.46 -14.40
N PRO A 469 7.64 10.42 -13.59
CA PRO A 469 7.55 9.00 -13.92
C PRO A 469 6.08 8.53 -14.05
N PRO A 470 5.83 7.35 -14.63
CA PRO A 470 4.50 6.73 -14.63
C PRO A 470 3.94 6.60 -13.21
N SER A 471 2.75 7.14 -12.97
CA SER A 471 2.18 7.33 -11.62
C SER A 471 2.06 6.05 -10.80
N ASN A 472 1.72 4.91 -11.42
CA ASN A 472 1.52 3.64 -10.72
C ASN A 472 2.77 2.75 -10.67
N ASN A 473 3.94 3.26 -11.07
CA ASN A 473 5.19 2.55 -10.84
C ASN A 473 5.61 2.61 -9.36
N TRP A 474 5.13 3.58 -8.59
CA TRP A 474 5.48 3.70 -7.18
C TRP A 474 4.68 2.74 -6.31
N PHE A 475 5.37 1.84 -5.59
CA PHE A 475 4.73 0.88 -4.67
C PHE A 475 3.98 1.56 -3.51
N GLY A 476 4.33 2.79 -3.15
CA GLY A 476 3.64 3.54 -2.08
C GLY A 476 2.13 3.66 -2.30
N PHE A 477 1.66 3.78 -3.54
CA PHE A 477 0.23 3.80 -3.82
C PHE A 477 -0.47 2.46 -3.55
N GLN A 478 0.25 1.33 -3.61
CA GLN A 478 -0.31 0.03 -3.22
C GLN A 478 -0.67 0.05 -1.74
N VAL A 479 0.29 0.39 -0.89
CA VAL A 479 0.13 0.31 0.57
C VAL A 479 -0.81 1.38 1.11
N TRP A 480 -0.80 2.60 0.56
CA TRP A 480 -1.74 3.65 0.98
C TRP A 480 -3.19 3.29 0.71
N CYS A 481 -3.47 2.70 -0.47
CA CYS A 481 -4.83 2.26 -0.79
C CYS A 481 -5.22 1.03 0.05
N MET A 482 -4.34 0.02 0.11
CA MET A 482 -4.65 -1.22 0.81
C MET A 482 -4.77 -1.07 2.32
N GLU A 483 -4.09 -0.11 2.91
CA GLU A 483 -4.30 0.27 4.30
C GLU A 483 -5.76 0.71 4.55
N ARG A 484 -6.31 1.55 3.67
CA ARG A 484 -7.70 2.02 3.75
C ARG A 484 -8.70 0.88 3.52
N VAL A 485 -8.38 -0.04 2.61
CA VAL A 485 -9.18 -1.26 2.38
C VAL A 485 -9.14 -2.18 3.60
N ALA A 486 -7.97 -2.38 4.21
CA ALA A 486 -7.78 -3.18 5.42
C ALA A 486 -8.57 -2.60 6.59
N GLN A 487 -8.52 -1.28 6.80
CA GLN A 487 -9.34 -0.62 7.82
C GLN A 487 -10.84 -0.75 7.53
N CYS A 488 -11.28 -0.59 6.27
CA CYS A 488 -12.67 -0.83 5.89
C CYS A 488 -13.11 -2.27 6.20
N TYR A 489 -12.29 -3.27 5.84
CA TYR A 489 -12.54 -4.67 6.15
C TYR A 489 -12.60 -4.91 7.67
N TYR A 490 -11.68 -4.32 8.42
CA TYR A 490 -11.63 -4.42 9.88
C TYR A 490 -12.94 -3.92 10.52
N VAL A 491 -13.36 -2.69 10.21
CA VAL A 491 -14.50 -2.05 10.87
C VAL A 491 -15.85 -2.57 10.39
N SER A 492 -15.97 -3.00 9.13
CA SER A 492 -17.26 -3.37 8.55
C SER A 492 -17.40 -4.85 8.18
N GLY A 493 -16.31 -5.63 8.17
CA GLY A 493 -16.31 -7.00 7.66
C GLY A 493 -16.65 -7.11 6.16
N ASN A 494 -16.43 -6.07 5.36
CA ASN A 494 -16.83 -6.05 3.95
C ASN A 494 -16.16 -7.18 3.16
N ALA A 495 -16.96 -8.07 2.56
CA ALA A 495 -16.46 -9.24 1.84
C ALA A 495 -15.69 -8.88 0.54
N SER A 496 -16.07 -7.81 -0.15
CA SER A 496 -15.35 -7.34 -1.34
C SER A 496 -13.99 -6.76 -0.96
N ALA A 497 -13.90 -6.02 0.15
CA ALA A 497 -12.63 -5.56 0.70
C ALA A 497 -11.72 -6.74 1.05
N LYS A 498 -12.27 -7.76 1.75
CA LYS A 498 -11.52 -9.01 2.06
C LYS A 498 -11.00 -9.69 0.79
N THR A 499 -11.84 -9.80 -0.24
CA THR A 499 -11.48 -10.46 -1.50
C THR A 499 -10.28 -9.80 -2.18
N VAL A 500 -10.21 -8.46 -2.15
CA VAL A 500 -9.05 -7.73 -2.68
C VAL A 500 -7.83 -7.94 -1.77
N LEU A 501 -7.99 -7.81 -0.45
CA LEU A 501 -6.91 -7.95 0.52
C LEU A 501 -6.26 -9.33 0.52
N ASP A 502 -7.03 -10.43 0.51
CA ASP A 502 -6.48 -11.78 0.62
C ASP A 502 -5.41 -12.06 -0.45
N LYS A 503 -5.69 -11.63 -1.69
CA LYS A 503 -4.74 -11.81 -2.80
C LYS A 503 -3.59 -10.80 -2.73
N TRP A 504 -3.86 -9.56 -2.36
CA TRP A 504 -2.83 -8.53 -2.29
C TRP A 504 -1.83 -8.77 -1.16
N VAL A 505 -2.31 -9.16 0.03
CA VAL A 505 -1.48 -9.45 1.22
C VAL A 505 -0.54 -10.62 0.93
N ALA A 506 -1.05 -11.70 0.31
CA ALA A 506 -0.22 -12.82 -0.11
C ALA A 506 0.93 -12.37 -1.04
N TRP A 507 0.62 -11.57 -2.06
CA TRP A 507 1.62 -11.04 -2.98
C TRP A 507 2.62 -10.09 -2.31
N ALA A 508 2.15 -9.15 -1.48
CA ALA A 508 3.02 -8.19 -0.80
C ALA A 508 3.95 -8.88 0.22
N ALA A 509 3.45 -9.89 0.94
CA ALA A 509 4.24 -10.68 1.87
C ALA A 509 5.35 -11.47 1.16
N GLU A 510 5.05 -12.10 0.01
CA GLU A 510 6.04 -12.81 -0.81
C GLU A 510 7.20 -11.90 -1.25
N HIS A 511 6.92 -10.62 -1.49
CA HIS A 511 7.91 -9.65 -1.92
C HIS A 511 8.50 -8.81 -0.76
N THR A 512 8.26 -9.20 0.49
CA THR A 512 8.82 -8.49 1.66
C THR A 512 9.81 -9.39 2.37
N THR A 513 10.97 -8.84 2.74
CA THR A 513 11.99 -9.56 3.51
C THR A 513 12.39 -8.72 4.72
N VAL A 514 12.44 -9.35 5.90
CA VAL A 514 13.05 -8.79 7.11
C VAL A 514 14.14 -9.76 7.58
N GLY A 515 15.38 -9.30 7.58
CA GLY A 515 16.56 -10.04 8.00
C GLY A 515 16.73 -10.03 9.51
N ALA A 516 17.40 -11.06 10.04
CA ALA A 516 17.72 -11.16 11.47
C ALA A 516 18.70 -10.07 11.94
N ASP A 517 19.38 -9.38 11.02
CA ASP A 517 20.27 -8.24 11.27
C ASP A 517 19.53 -6.90 11.34
N GLY A 518 18.19 -6.91 11.24
CA GLY A 518 17.36 -5.71 11.20
C GLY A 518 17.28 -5.07 9.81
N SER A 519 17.90 -5.65 8.78
CA SER A 519 17.69 -5.20 7.41
C SER A 519 16.26 -5.54 6.96
N TYR A 520 15.66 -4.69 6.14
CA TYR A 520 14.37 -4.98 5.53
C TYR A 520 14.30 -4.41 4.12
N ARG A 521 13.46 -5.03 3.30
CA ARG A 521 13.14 -4.55 1.96
C ARG A 521 11.77 -5.02 1.52
N PHE A 522 11.15 -4.22 0.67
CA PHE A 522 9.89 -4.49 -0.02
C PHE A 522 9.95 -3.80 -1.40
N PRO A 523 8.98 -4.03 -2.30
CA PRO A 523 9.01 -3.42 -3.63
C PRO A 523 9.09 -1.89 -3.53
N SER A 524 9.89 -1.26 -4.39
CA SER A 524 9.91 0.21 -4.52
C SER A 524 9.30 0.62 -5.84
N THR A 525 9.88 0.14 -6.95
CA THR A 525 9.41 0.37 -8.31
C THR A 525 8.71 -0.87 -8.87
N LEU A 526 7.56 -0.66 -9.49
CA LEU A 526 6.75 -1.67 -10.16
C LEU A 526 6.81 -1.50 -11.68
N GLY A 527 6.69 -2.61 -12.38
CA GLY A 527 6.49 -2.68 -13.83
C GLY A 527 5.14 -3.33 -14.14
N TRP A 528 4.48 -2.83 -15.19
CA TRP A 528 3.14 -3.26 -15.59
C TRP A 528 3.13 -3.74 -17.03
N THR A 529 2.49 -4.88 -17.29
CA THR A 529 2.25 -5.36 -18.66
C THR A 529 0.84 -5.93 -18.82
N GLY A 530 0.33 -5.85 -20.05
CA GLY A 530 -1.02 -6.30 -20.38
C GLY A 530 -2.11 -5.37 -19.84
N ALA A 531 -3.31 -5.90 -19.64
CA ALA A 531 -4.49 -5.12 -19.26
C ALA A 531 -5.52 -6.00 -18.54
N PRO A 532 -6.39 -5.44 -17.68
CA PRO A 532 -7.48 -6.19 -17.06
C PRO A 532 -8.53 -6.62 -18.10
N ASP A 533 -9.40 -7.56 -17.74
CA ASP A 533 -10.60 -7.82 -18.53
C ASP A 533 -11.54 -6.59 -18.49
N THR A 534 -12.42 -6.41 -19.48
CA THR A 534 -13.47 -5.37 -19.36
C THR A 534 -14.38 -5.69 -18.19
N TRP A 535 -14.63 -4.70 -17.32
CA TRP A 535 -15.40 -4.91 -16.09
C TRP A 535 -16.84 -5.35 -16.37
N ASN A 536 -17.25 -6.40 -15.66
CA ASN A 536 -18.62 -6.86 -15.61
C ASN A 536 -18.96 -7.22 -14.16
N ALA A 537 -19.75 -6.40 -13.49
CA ALA A 537 -20.10 -6.61 -12.08
C ALA A 537 -20.83 -7.94 -11.82
N ALA A 538 -21.55 -8.49 -12.81
CA ALA A 538 -22.25 -9.76 -12.67
C ALA A 538 -21.32 -10.99 -12.84
N SER A 539 -20.18 -10.81 -13.53
CA SER A 539 -19.19 -11.85 -13.77
C SER A 539 -17.81 -11.21 -13.91
N PRO A 540 -17.17 -10.79 -12.81
CA PRO A 540 -15.86 -10.15 -12.86
C PRO A 540 -14.83 -11.04 -13.55
N GLY A 541 -13.99 -10.42 -14.41
CA GLY A 541 -12.91 -11.11 -15.10
C GLY A 541 -11.84 -11.65 -14.15
N ALA A 542 -11.04 -12.58 -14.64
CA ALA A 542 -9.94 -13.18 -13.89
C ALA A 542 -8.64 -12.36 -14.01
N ASN A 543 -8.58 -11.42 -14.97
CA ASN A 543 -7.41 -10.59 -15.27
C ASN A 543 -6.14 -11.41 -15.56
N ALA A 544 -6.29 -12.55 -16.21
CA ALA A 544 -5.18 -13.47 -16.50
C ALA A 544 -4.10 -12.88 -17.41
N GLY A 545 -4.40 -11.78 -18.12
CA GLY A 545 -3.46 -11.05 -18.97
C GLY A 545 -2.92 -9.75 -18.36
N LEU A 546 -3.23 -9.43 -17.10
CA LEU A 546 -2.69 -8.25 -16.41
C LEU A 546 -1.60 -8.69 -15.43
N HIS A 547 -0.39 -8.19 -15.60
CA HIS A 547 0.77 -8.61 -14.82
C HIS A 547 1.49 -7.43 -14.15
N VAL A 548 1.92 -7.65 -12.91
CA VAL A 548 2.85 -6.79 -12.19
C VAL A 548 4.19 -7.49 -11.98
N SER A 549 5.29 -6.75 -12.12
CA SER A 549 6.64 -7.19 -11.77
C SER A 549 7.29 -6.21 -10.80
N VAL A 550 8.05 -6.69 -9.84
CA VAL A 550 8.90 -5.83 -9.00
C VAL A 550 10.19 -5.54 -9.75
N VAL A 551 10.42 -4.26 -10.05
CA VAL A 551 11.61 -3.79 -10.78
C VAL A 551 12.79 -3.66 -9.84
N ASP A 552 12.56 -3.07 -8.67
CA ASP A 552 13.55 -2.95 -7.62
C ASP A 552 12.90 -2.95 -6.22
N TYR A 553 13.76 -3.04 -5.22
CA TYR A 553 13.39 -3.07 -3.81
C TYR A 553 13.96 -1.85 -3.10
N GLY A 554 13.23 -1.36 -2.10
CA GLY A 554 13.64 -0.28 -1.23
C GLY A 554 13.30 -0.56 0.22
N ASN A 555 13.59 0.42 1.07
CA ASN A 555 13.40 0.38 2.52
C ASN A 555 12.84 1.72 3.04
N ASP A 556 12.01 2.39 2.23
CA ASP A 556 11.36 3.66 2.61
C ASP A 556 10.52 3.48 3.88
N VAL A 557 10.91 4.13 4.97
CA VAL A 557 10.28 3.98 6.28
C VAL A 557 8.79 4.36 6.30
N GLY A 558 8.35 5.30 5.47
CA GLY A 558 6.95 5.70 5.39
C GLY A 558 6.10 4.67 4.64
N VAL A 559 6.61 4.15 3.52
CA VAL A 559 5.97 3.06 2.76
C VAL A 559 5.96 1.77 3.59
N GLY A 560 7.05 1.48 4.30
CA GLY A 560 7.14 0.34 5.23
C GLY A 560 6.14 0.44 6.38
N ALA A 561 5.93 1.64 6.94
CA ALA A 561 4.92 1.87 7.97
C ALA A 561 3.49 1.67 7.45
N ALA A 562 3.17 2.14 6.24
CA ALA A 562 1.87 1.91 5.61
C ALA A 562 1.64 0.42 5.24
N LEU A 563 2.71 -0.30 4.83
CA LEU A 563 2.66 -1.75 4.64
C LEU A 563 2.34 -2.46 5.96
N ALA A 564 3.09 -2.14 7.03
CA ALA A 564 2.83 -2.68 8.36
C ALA A 564 1.40 -2.37 8.82
N MET A 565 0.91 -1.15 8.60
CA MET A 565 -0.46 -0.75 8.92
C MET A 565 -1.51 -1.58 8.17
N THR A 566 -1.29 -1.84 6.88
CA THR A 566 -2.16 -2.73 6.09
C THR A 566 -2.23 -4.12 6.69
N LEU A 567 -1.07 -4.70 7.02
CA LEU A 567 -0.96 -6.03 7.63
C LEU A 567 -1.59 -6.07 9.02
N ILE A 568 -1.43 -5.02 9.84
CA ILE A 568 -2.02 -4.92 11.19
C ILE A 568 -3.54 -5.03 11.13
N TYR A 569 -4.20 -4.17 10.35
CA TYR A 569 -5.66 -4.18 10.25
C TYR A 569 -6.19 -5.44 9.58
N TYR A 570 -5.48 -5.97 8.58
CA TYR A 570 -5.84 -7.24 7.95
C TYR A 570 -5.78 -8.40 8.95
N ALA A 571 -4.66 -8.57 9.65
CA ALA A 571 -4.43 -9.63 10.62
C ALA A 571 -5.42 -9.54 11.78
N ALA A 572 -5.64 -8.33 12.33
CA ALA A 572 -6.58 -8.12 13.43
C ALA A 572 -8.02 -8.56 13.09
N LYS A 573 -8.41 -8.45 11.81
CA LYS A 573 -9.74 -8.90 11.36
C LYS A 573 -9.79 -10.36 10.94
N SER A 574 -8.76 -10.85 10.27
CA SER A 574 -8.72 -12.19 9.66
C SER A 574 -8.22 -13.29 10.61
N GLY A 575 -7.43 -12.93 11.63
CA GLY A 575 -6.68 -13.87 12.45
C GLY A 575 -5.39 -14.39 11.79
N ASP A 576 -4.92 -13.74 10.71
CA ASP A 576 -3.70 -14.14 10.00
C ASP A 576 -2.44 -13.84 10.84
N ALA A 577 -1.88 -14.89 11.43
CA ALA A 577 -0.70 -14.80 12.29
C ALA A 577 0.59 -14.47 11.53
N ASP A 578 0.70 -14.86 10.25
CA ASP A 578 1.89 -14.58 9.44
C ASP A 578 1.93 -13.09 9.07
N ALA A 579 0.79 -12.52 8.69
CA ALA A 579 0.65 -11.08 8.47
C ALA A 579 0.94 -10.27 9.75
N ALA A 580 0.44 -10.71 10.91
CA ALA A 580 0.75 -10.09 12.19
C ALA A 580 2.25 -10.14 12.50
N GLY A 581 2.89 -11.30 12.32
CA GLY A 581 4.32 -11.50 12.53
C GLY A 581 5.18 -10.63 11.61
N LEU A 582 4.81 -10.55 10.33
CA LEU A 582 5.51 -9.71 9.36
C LEU A 582 5.37 -8.21 9.68
N ALA A 583 4.17 -7.77 10.08
CA ALA A 583 3.96 -6.38 10.50
C ALA A 583 4.86 -6.01 11.70
N LYS A 584 4.90 -6.89 12.71
CA LYS A 584 5.77 -6.72 13.87
C LYS A 584 7.24 -6.62 13.47
N ALA A 585 7.70 -7.55 12.64
CA ALA A 585 9.09 -7.61 12.19
C ALA A 585 9.51 -6.34 11.43
N LEU A 586 8.63 -5.81 10.56
CA LEU A 586 8.87 -4.55 9.86
C LEU A 586 8.99 -3.37 10.84
N LEU A 587 8.07 -3.26 11.80
CA LEU A 587 8.09 -2.18 12.80
C LEU A 587 9.37 -2.21 13.64
N ASP A 588 9.77 -3.39 14.10
CA ASP A 588 10.97 -3.58 14.90
C ASP A 588 12.24 -3.25 14.10
N ALA A 589 12.30 -3.70 12.85
CA ALA A 589 13.42 -3.41 11.95
C ALA A 589 13.52 -1.91 11.65
N MET A 590 12.40 -1.25 11.33
CA MET A 590 12.38 0.20 11.11
C MET A 590 12.78 0.98 12.37
N ALA A 591 12.31 0.59 13.55
CA ALA A 591 12.68 1.24 14.82
C ALA A 591 14.21 1.23 15.07
N GLY A 592 14.93 0.25 14.53
CA GLY A 592 16.39 0.19 14.54
C GLY A 592 17.10 1.32 13.78
N HIS A 593 16.38 2.10 12.97
CA HIS A 593 16.89 3.26 12.22
C HIS A 593 16.52 4.61 12.85
N ALA A 594 16.21 4.62 14.16
CA ALA A 594 15.95 5.84 14.88
C ALA A 594 17.19 6.74 14.99
N ASP A 595 17.02 8.04 14.77
CA ASP A 595 18.02 9.07 15.03
C ASP A 595 17.44 10.18 15.96
N ALA A 596 18.09 11.34 16.03
CA ALA A 596 17.64 12.43 16.89
C ALA A 596 16.31 13.07 16.44
N GLN A 597 16.03 13.05 15.12
CA GLN A 597 14.90 13.74 14.52
C GLN A 597 13.71 12.80 14.28
N GLY A 598 13.95 11.50 14.10
CA GLY A 598 12.88 10.53 13.86
C GLY A 598 13.41 9.12 13.65
N ILE A 599 12.88 8.47 12.62
CA ILE A 599 13.33 7.19 12.08
C ILE A 599 13.48 7.38 10.58
N ALA A 600 14.69 7.23 10.04
CA ALA A 600 14.95 7.46 8.63
C ALA A 600 16.12 6.61 8.12
N VAL A 601 16.11 6.32 6.83
CA VAL A 601 17.18 5.57 6.16
C VAL A 601 17.83 6.43 5.07
N PRO A 602 19.12 6.20 4.75
CA PRO A 602 19.74 6.86 3.62
C PRO A 602 19.10 6.45 2.29
N GLU A 603 18.77 7.41 1.45
CA GLU A 603 18.25 7.23 0.09
C GLU A 603 19.13 7.94 -0.94
N THR A 604 19.33 7.29 -2.10
CA THR A 604 20.15 7.82 -3.19
C THR A 604 19.29 8.54 -4.21
N ARG A 605 19.52 9.83 -4.43
CA ARG A 605 18.74 10.69 -5.33
C ARG A 605 19.37 10.79 -6.71
N ARG A 606 19.20 9.73 -7.51
CA ARG A 606 19.74 9.68 -8.89
C ARG A 606 19.09 10.70 -9.81
N ASP A 607 17.84 11.02 -9.54
CA ASP A 607 17.01 12.01 -10.21
C ASP A 607 17.50 13.45 -10.03
N TYR A 608 18.46 13.70 -9.12
CA TYR A 608 19.02 15.03 -8.91
C TYR A 608 20.03 15.45 -10.00
N ASP A 609 20.20 14.65 -11.06
CA ASP A 609 20.85 15.08 -12.29
C ASP A 609 19.96 16.07 -13.09
N ARG A 610 18.65 16.10 -12.78
CA ARG A 610 17.65 16.96 -13.43
C ARG A 610 17.60 18.39 -12.92
N PHE A 611 18.42 18.79 -11.93
CA PHE A 611 18.41 20.18 -11.46
C PHE A 611 18.77 21.20 -12.55
N ASP A 612 19.57 20.80 -13.53
CA ASP A 612 19.94 21.62 -14.70
C ASP A 612 19.02 21.42 -15.91
N ASP A 613 17.93 20.65 -15.77
CA ASP A 613 16.99 20.42 -16.87
C ASP A 613 16.33 21.73 -17.32
N PRO A 614 16.15 21.94 -18.64
CA PRO A 614 15.47 23.10 -19.17
C PRO A 614 13.97 23.06 -18.84
N VAL A 615 13.44 24.19 -18.38
CA VAL A 615 12.00 24.38 -18.17
C VAL A 615 11.39 25.02 -19.42
N HIS A 616 10.30 24.45 -19.93
CA HIS A 616 9.66 24.99 -21.12
C HIS A 616 8.95 26.33 -20.86
N PHE A 617 9.20 27.31 -21.73
CA PHE A 617 8.44 28.55 -21.83
C PHE A 617 8.03 28.79 -23.29
N PRO A 618 6.80 29.26 -23.57
CA PRO A 618 6.36 29.57 -24.94
C PRO A 618 7.29 30.58 -25.64
N ALA A 619 7.45 30.43 -26.95
CA ALA A 619 8.31 31.32 -27.73
C ALA A 619 7.89 32.79 -27.58
N GLY A 620 8.83 33.64 -27.18
CA GLY A 620 8.60 35.07 -26.95
C GLY A 620 7.98 35.41 -25.59
N TRP A 621 7.60 34.43 -24.78
CA TRP A 621 7.18 34.67 -23.41
C TRP A 621 8.39 35.04 -22.54
N THR A 622 8.23 36.10 -21.74
CA THR A 622 9.21 36.52 -20.75
C THR A 622 8.51 37.02 -19.49
N GLY A 623 9.04 36.68 -18.33
CA GLY A 623 8.50 37.12 -17.04
C GLY A 623 9.59 37.34 -15.99
N THR A 624 9.19 37.78 -14.81
CA THR A 624 10.10 37.94 -13.66
C THR A 624 9.48 37.33 -12.40
N SER A 625 10.21 36.45 -11.72
CA SER A 625 9.77 35.86 -10.45
C SER A 625 9.80 36.89 -9.32
N PRO A 626 9.18 36.62 -8.15
CA PRO A 626 9.26 37.52 -7.00
C PRO A 626 10.68 37.77 -6.49
N GLN A 627 11.62 36.83 -6.71
CA GLN A 627 13.05 36.96 -6.38
C GLN A 627 13.82 37.81 -7.40
N GLY A 628 13.17 38.31 -8.45
CA GLY A 628 13.82 39.06 -9.52
C GLY A 628 14.50 38.19 -10.57
N VAL A 629 14.22 36.87 -10.59
CA VAL A 629 14.76 35.97 -11.61
C VAL A 629 14.03 36.18 -12.92
N LYS A 630 14.77 36.36 -14.02
CA LYS A 630 14.18 36.44 -15.36
C LYS A 630 13.80 35.05 -15.84
N LEU A 631 12.56 34.91 -16.27
CA LEU A 631 11.98 33.67 -16.76
C LEU A 631 11.75 33.76 -18.27
N GLY A 632 12.01 32.68 -19.00
CA GLY A 632 11.79 32.60 -20.44
C GLY A 632 12.65 31.51 -21.09
N ALA A 633 12.89 31.64 -22.39
CA ALA A 633 13.68 30.66 -23.14
C ALA A 633 15.08 30.44 -22.51
N GLY A 634 15.42 29.17 -22.26
CA GLY A 634 16.71 28.77 -21.69
C GLY A 634 16.79 28.77 -20.17
N THR A 635 15.71 29.12 -19.45
CA THR A 635 15.63 28.94 -18.00
C THR A 635 15.61 27.45 -17.64
N THR A 636 16.40 27.03 -16.66
CA THR A 636 16.42 25.65 -16.12
C THR A 636 15.69 25.56 -14.78
N PHE A 637 15.45 24.35 -14.27
CA PHE A 637 14.82 24.13 -12.97
C PHE A 637 15.53 24.91 -11.86
N ILE A 638 16.86 24.75 -11.74
CA ILE A 638 17.68 25.48 -10.76
C ILE A 638 17.82 26.96 -11.12
N GLY A 639 17.79 27.32 -12.41
CA GLY A 639 17.87 28.69 -12.88
C GLY A 639 16.71 29.55 -12.41
N MET A 640 15.51 28.96 -12.34
CA MET A 640 14.31 29.60 -11.78
C MET A 640 14.32 29.68 -10.24
N ARG A 641 15.09 28.80 -9.59
CA ARG A 641 15.11 28.61 -8.13
C ARG A 641 16.54 28.78 -7.55
N PRO A 642 17.22 29.91 -7.79
CA PRO A 642 18.64 30.05 -7.46
C PRO A 642 18.93 29.98 -5.95
N TRP A 643 17.93 30.19 -5.10
CA TRP A 643 18.06 30.05 -3.64
C TRP A 643 18.34 28.61 -3.21
N LEU A 644 17.96 27.58 -4.00
CA LEU A 644 18.27 26.17 -3.72
C LEU A 644 19.78 25.93 -3.59
N LYS A 645 20.60 26.77 -4.25
CA LYS A 645 22.07 26.70 -4.15
C LYS A 645 22.61 27.06 -2.77
N GLN A 646 21.79 27.66 -1.92
CA GLN A 646 22.12 28.04 -0.55
C GLN A 646 21.66 26.99 0.47
N GLU A 647 20.86 26.01 0.05
CA GLU A 647 20.29 25.01 0.94
C GLU A 647 21.33 24.01 1.44
N PRO A 648 21.21 23.54 2.70
CA PRO A 648 22.03 22.45 3.21
C PRO A 648 22.00 21.23 2.27
N GLY A 649 23.18 20.75 1.89
CA GLY A 649 23.32 19.61 1.00
C GLY A 649 23.47 19.95 -0.49
N TRP A 650 23.32 21.22 -0.90
CA TRP A 650 23.54 21.62 -2.30
C TRP A 650 24.94 21.22 -2.81
N SER A 651 25.97 21.28 -1.96
CA SER A 651 27.33 20.85 -2.37
C SER A 651 27.41 19.39 -2.81
N LYS A 652 26.56 18.50 -2.27
CA LYS A 652 26.45 17.11 -2.74
C LYS A 652 25.82 17.04 -4.13
N VAL A 653 24.77 17.83 -4.35
CA VAL A 653 24.08 17.93 -5.65
C VAL A 653 25.02 18.51 -6.71
N GLN A 654 25.69 19.62 -6.41
CA GLN A 654 26.67 20.23 -7.31
C GLN A 654 27.78 19.24 -7.69
N ALA A 655 28.31 18.47 -6.71
CA ALA A 655 29.30 17.45 -7.00
C ALA A 655 28.77 16.35 -7.95
N TYR A 656 27.49 16.00 -7.87
CA TYR A 656 26.85 15.05 -8.78
C TYR A 656 26.69 15.63 -10.19
N LEU A 657 26.20 16.87 -10.30
CA LEU A 657 26.08 17.60 -11.57
C LEU A 657 27.45 17.80 -12.25
N ASP A 658 28.53 17.92 -11.47
CA ASP A 658 29.91 18.00 -11.96
C ASP A 658 30.50 16.63 -12.37
N GLY A 659 29.69 15.56 -12.40
CA GLY A 659 30.08 14.21 -12.82
C GLY A 659 30.47 13.26 -11.68
N GLY A 660 30.15 13.61 -10.44
CA GLY A 660 30.36 12.78 -9.26
C GLY A 660 29.35 11.65 -9.10
N ALA A 661 29.35 10.99 -7.93
CA ALA A 661 28.35 9.97 -7.61
C ALA A 661 26.99 10.60 -7.23
N PRO A 662 25.86 9.91 -7.47
CA PRO A 662 24.54 10.36 -7.03
C PRO A 662 24.51 10.69 -5.54
N PRO A 663 23.88 11.81 -5.14
CA PRO A 663 23.90 12.26 -3.76
C PRO A 663 23.00 11.39 -2.87
N VAL A 664 23.42 11.21 -1.62
CA VAL A 664 22.68 10.46 -0.60
C VAL A 664 22.19 11.41 0.49
N PHE A 665 20.90 11.27 0.82
CA PHE A 665 20.20 12.04 1.83
C PHE A 665 19.48 11.10 2.80
N THR A 666 19.17 11.58 4.00
CA THR A 666 18.34 10.88 4.98
C THR A 666 17.22 11.85 5.32
N TYR A 667 16.00 11.56 4.85
CA TYR A 667 14.89 12.50 4.95
C TYR A 667 13.92 12.16 6.06
N HIS A 668 13.44 13.20 6.73
CA HIS A 668 12.40 13.18 7.74
C HIS A 668 11.11 13.79 7.16
N ARG A 669 10.54 13.11 6.17
CA ARG A 669 9.23 13.49 5.60
C ARG A 669 8.16 13.41 6.68
N PHE A 670 7.41 14.48 6.90
CA PHE A 670 6.41 14.56 7.98
C PHE A 670 5.40 13.41 7.89
N TRP A 671 4.88 13.13 6.69
CA TRP A 671 3.92 12.04 6.48
C TRP A 671 4.49 10.67 6.85
N ALA A 672 5.77 10.41 6.55
CA ALA A 672 6.43 9.14 6.83
C ALA A 672 6.61 8.94 8.35
N GLN A 673 7.02 10.01 9.05
CA GLN A 673 7.18 9.99 10.51
C GLN A 673 5.83 9.84 11.22
N ALA A 674 4.78 10.49 10.70
CA ALA A 674 3.41 10.31 11.20
C ALA A 674 2.91 8.89 10.94
N ALA A 675 3.14 8.31 9.76
CA ALA A 675 2.77 6.93 9.43
C ALA A 675 3.45 5.92 10.37
N LEU A 676 4.74 6.10 10.66
CA LEU A 676 5.46 5.29 11.65
C LEU A 676 4.81 5.36 13.03
N ALA A 677 4.57 6.57 13.54
CA ALA A 677 3.90 6.77 14.83
C ALA A 677 2.53 6.08 14.85
N LEU A 678 1.71 6.32 13.82
CA LEU A 678 0.40 5.69 13.68
C LEU A 678 0.52 4.16 13.70
N SER A 679 1.48 3.59 12.98
CA SER A 679 1.66 2.14 12.89
C SER A 679 2.03 1.50 14.24
N PHE A 680 2.86 2.16 15.04
CA PHE A 680 3.12 1.74 16.43
C PHE A 680 1.84 1.81 17.28
N ALA A 681 1.09 2.90 17.20
CA ALA A 681 -0.16 3.06 17.95
C ALA A 681 -1.20 2.01 17.56
N SER A 682 -1.33 1.69 16.27
CA SER A 682 -2.28 0.70 15.76
C SER A 682 -1.84 -0.74 16.09
N TYR A 683 -0.54 -1.04 16.05
CA TYR A 683 -0.03 -2.34 16.50
C TYR A 683 -0.34 -2.54 17.99
N ALA A 684 -0.03 -1.53 18.82
CA ALA A 684 -0.35 -1.53 20.25
C ALA A 684 -1.86 -1.73 20.52
N GLU A 685 -2.72 -1.14 19.70
CA GLU A 685 -4.17 -1.26 19.84
C GLU A 685 -4.72 -2.64 19.47
N LEU A 686 -4.21 -3.22 18.39
CA LEU A 686 -4.92 -4.28 17.67
C LEU A 686 -4.27 -5.65 17.79
N LEU A 687 -2.95 -5.70 17.95
CA LEU A 687 -2.18 -6.94 17.88
C LEU A 687 -1.21 -7.13 19.05
N ALA A 688 -0.84 -6.07 19.76
CA ALA A 688 -0.14 -6.21 21.01
C ALA A 688 -1.13 -6.68 22.08
N ASP A 689 -0.72 -7.66 22.89
CA ASP A 689 -1.44 -8.07 24.09
C ASP A 689 -1.33 -6.99 25.20
N GLU A 690 -1.66 -5.73 24.87
CA GLU A 690 -1.51 -4.54 25.72
C GLU A 690 -2.88 -3.93 26.10
N GLY A 691 -3.81 -4.76 26.60
CA GLY A 691 -4.91 -4.30 27.46
C GLY A 691 -6.31 -4.14 26.88
N GLY A 692 -6.87 -5.18 26.24
CA GLY A 692 -8.32 -5.43 26.34
C GLY A 692 -8.67 -5.90 27.76
N PRO A 693 -9.88 -5.62 28.32
CA PRO A 693 -10.16 -5.89 29.72
C PRO A 693 -10.25 -7.40 29.97
N GLY A 694 -9.13 -8.02 30.35
CA GLY A 694 -9.07 -9.47 30.57
C GLY A 694 -7.71 -10.11 30.83
N GLY A 695 -6.59 -9.38 30.89
CA GLY A 695 -5.29 -9.95 31.27
C GLY A 695 -4.51 -8.95 32.10
N GLY A 696 -4.42 -9.20 33.41
CA GLY A 696 -3.51 -8.44 34.29
C GLY A 696 -2.06 -8.84 34.02
N ASP A 697 -1.13 -7.98 34.44
CA ASP A 697 0.31 -8.22 34.44
C ASP A 697 0.63 -9.62 34.95
N ASP A 698 0.83 -10.56 34.03
CA ASP A 698 1.44 -11.82 34.38
C ASP A 698 2.92 -11.55 34.60
N THR A 699 3.36 -11.77 35.83
CA THR A 699 4.77 -11.68 36.23
C THR A 699 5.30 -13.05 36.66
N THR A 700 4.45 -14.07 36.57
CA THR A 700 4.80 -15.44 36.90
C THR A 700 5.46 -16.03 35.65
N ALA A 701 6.70 -16.49 35.79
CA ALA A 701 7.32 -17.22 34.70
C ALA A 701 6.71 -18.63 34.57
N PRO A 702 6.57 -19.16 33.35
CA PRO A 702 6.21 -20.55 33.14
C PRO A 702 7.08 -21.51 33.93
N THR A 703 6.51 -22.67 34.28
CA THR A 703 7.30 -23.76 34.85
C THR A 703 8.41 -24.19 33.89
N ILE A 704 9.55 -24.64 34.44
CA ILE A 704 10.70 -25.10 33.65
C ILE A 704 10.28 -26.29 32.77
N PRO A 705 10.55 -26.28 31.45
CA PRO A 705 10.31 -27.42 30.58
C PRO A 705 10.95 -28.69 31.14
N ALA A 706 10.14 -29.69 31.47
CA ALA A 706 10.59 -30.96 32.02
C ALA A 706 10.74 -32.01 30.91
N GLY A 707 11.51 -33.06 31.17
CA GLY A 707 11.59 -34.20 30.26
C GLY A 707 12.20 -33.90 28.88
N LEU A 708 13.01 -32.84 28.76
CA LEU A 708 13.79 -32.59 27.55
C LEU A 708 14.61 -33.84 27.21
N THR A 709 14.45 -34.34 26.00
CA THR A 709 15.13 -35.53 25.50
C THR A 709 15.42 -35.41 24.01
N VAL A 710 16.47 -36.10 23.56
CA VAL A 710 16.78 -36.28 22.14
C VAL A 710 15.99 -37.48 21.64
N THR A 711 15.08 -37.26 20.71
CA THR A 711 14.20 -38.32 20.16
C THR A 711 14.72 -38.91 18.87
N ALA A 712 15.50 -38.15 18.08
CA ALA A 712 16.15 -38.64 16.88
C ALA A 712 17.44 -37.87 16.59
N THR A 713 18.39 -38.54 15.94
CA THR A 713 19.58 -37.89 15.36
C THR A 713 19.83 -38.40 13.94
N THR A 714 20.22 -37.48 13.06
CA THR A 714 20.77 -37.76 11.74
C THR A 714 22.24 -37.32 11.70
N SER A 715 22.88 -37.34 10.53
CA SER A 715 24.22 -36.75 10.38
C SER A 715 24.21 -35.21 10.40
N THR A 716 23.06 -34.56 10.22
CA THR A 716 22.96 -33.09 10.13
C THR A 716 21.83 -32.51 10.98
N SER A 717 21.17 -33.32 11.80
CA SER A 717 20.09 -32.84 12.66
C SER A 717 19.97 -33.60 13.98
N VAL A 718 19.43 -32.92 14.97
CA VAL A 718 19.02 -33.46 16.26
C VAL A 718 17.58 -33.04 16.52
N THR A 719 16.69 -34.01 16.74
CA THR A 719 15.30 -33.77 17.12
C THR A 719 15.15 -33.89 18.64
N LEU A 720 14.48 -32.91 19.22
CA LEU A 720 14.23 -32.75 20.64
C LEU A 720 12.72 -32.85 20.91
N SER A 721 12.37 -33.35 22.08
CA SER A 721 11.02 -33.20 22.65
C SER A 721 11.10 -32.94 24.15
N TRP A 722 10.11 -32.26 24.70
CA TRP A 722 9.96 -32.03 26.13
C TRP A 722 8.48 -32.08 26.52
N THR A 723 8.21 -32.13 27.82
CA THR A 723 6.86 -32.02 28.38
C THR A 723 6.45 -30.55 28.38
N ALA A 724 5.19 -30.29 28.04
CA ALA A 724 4.63 -28.94 28.07
C ALA A 724 4.79 -28.32 29.46
N SER A 725 5.26 -27.08 29.48
CA SER A 725 5.23 -26.24 30.68
C SER A 725 3.80 -25.77 30.96
N THR A 726 3.51 -25.53 32.23
CA THR A 726 2.30 -24.82 32.67
C THR A 726 2.65 -23.44 33.19
N ASP A 727 1.69 -22.55 33.09
CA ASP A 727 1.74 -21.17 33.51
C ASP A 727 0.32 -20.74 33.93
N ASP A 728 0.16 -19.71 34.75
CA ASP A 728 -1.15 -19.22 35.22
C ASP A 728 -1.94 -18.47 34.15
N THR A 729 -1.29 -17.93 33.11
CA THR A 729 -1.98 -17.37 31.93
C THR A 729 -1.75 -18.17 30.65
N GLY A 730 -0.69 -18.96 30.59
CA GLY A 730 -0.45 -19.96 29.55
C GLY A 730 0.89 -19.78 28.85
N VAL A 731 1.45 -20.89 28.36
CA VAL A 731 2.75 -20.89 27.67
C VAL A 731 2.56 -20.56 26.20
N ALA A 732 3.18 -19.47 25.73
CA ALA A 732 3.07 -19.00 24.35
C ALA A 732 4.08 -19.70 23.42
N ALA A 733 5.32 -19.88 23.88
CA ALA A 733 6.39 -20.50 23.08
C ALA A 733 7.50 -21.09 23.97
N TYR A 734 8.51 -21.68 23.32
CA TYR A 734 9.73 -22.16 23.96
C TYR A 734 10.95 -21.59 23.25
N ASP A 735 12.00 -21.26 24.00
CA ASP A 735 13.30 -20.85 23.46
C ASP A 735 14.28 -22.03 23.55
N VAL A 736 14.77 -22.49 22.41
CA VAL A 736 15.72 -23.61 22.31
C VAL A 736 17.14 -23.08 22.18
N TYR A 737 18.04 -23.55 23.03
CA TYR A 737 19.45 -23.15 23.07
C TYR A 737 20.34 -24.31 22.64
N ARG A 738 21.27 -24.07 21.71
CA ARG A 738 22.36 -24.97 21.32
C ARG A 738 23.70 -24.39 21.80
N ASP A 739 24.43 -25.15 22.60
CA ASP A 739 25.74 -24.78 23.17
C ASP A 739 25.73 -23.39 23.83
N GLY A 740 24.62 -23.07 24.51
CA GLY A 740 24.40 -21.80 25.21
C GLY A 740 23.88 -20.65 24.33
N THR A 741 23.71 -20.86 23.03
CA THR A 741 23.20 -19.83 22.09
C THR A 741 21.77 -20.18 21.67
N PRO A 742 20.82 -19.23 21.67
CA PRO A 742 19.46 -19.47 21.17
C PRO A 742 19.47 -19.80 19.67
N VAL A 743 18.71 -20.81 19.25
CA VAL A 743 18.64 -21.28 17.85
C VAL A 743 17.21 -21.37 17.29
N ALA A 744 16.16 -21.39 18.13
CA ALA A 744 14.76 -21.39 17.70
C ALA A 744 13.78 -21.01 18.80
N GLY A 745 12.55 -20.64 18.38
CA GLY A 745 11.43 -20.25 19.25
C GLY A 745 10.11 -21.02 18.97
N PRO A 746 10.06 -22.37 19.01
CA PRO A 746 8.85 -23.14 18.63
C PRO A 746 7.69 -22.98 19.63
N THR A 747 6.46 -23.07 19.14
CA THR A 747 5.24 -23.18 19.98
C THR A 747 4.91 -24.63 20.35
N ALA A 748 5.40 -25.59 19.55
CA ALA A 748 5.28 -27.01 19.84
C ALA A 748 6.30 -27.47 20.90
N THR A 749 6.00 -28.55 21.61
CA THR A 749 6.91 -29.17 22.61
C THR A 749 7.96 -30.09 21.98
N SER A 750 8.35 -29.79 20.74
CA SER A 750 9.36 -30.52 19.97
C SER A 750 10.01 -29.61 18.95
N TYR A 751 11.27 -29.85 18.65
CA TYR A 751 12.03 -29.07 17.66
C TYR A 751 13.08 -29.94 16.98
N THR A 752 13.28 -29.78 15.67
CA THR A 752 14.40 -30.40 14.95
C THR A 752 15.41 -29.35 14.58
N ASP A 753 16.56 -29.36 15.24
CA ASP A 753 17.70 -28.55 14.88
C ASP A 753 18.42 -29.19 13.69
N SER A 754 18.64 -28.43 12.62
CA SER A 754 19.16 -28.92 11.33
C SER A 754 20.39 -28.13 10.87
N GLY A 755 21.09 -28.61 9.85
CA GLY A 755 22.34 -27.99 9.37
C GLY A 755 23.56 -28.24 10.26
N LEU A 756 23.49 -29.25 11.13
CA LEU A 756 24.56 -29.62 12.05
C LEU A 756 25.71 -30.35 11.35
N SER A 757 26.91 -30.28 11.93
CA SER A 757 28.05 -31.08 11.49
C SER A 757 27.89 -32.53 11.95
N ALA A 758 28.31 -33.48 11.12
CA ALA A 758 28.22 -34.90 11.41
C ALA A 758 29.27 -35.35 12.44
N ALA A 759 28.96 -36.42 13.19
CA ALA A 759 29.78 -36.92 14.31
C ALA A 759 30.09 -35.87 15.39
N THR A 760 29.22 -34.87 15.58
CA THR A 760 29.42 -33.76 16.51
C THR A 760 28.40 -33.82 17.63
N ALA A 761 28.87 -33.65 18.87
CA ALA A 761 28.02 -33.53 20.05
C ALA A 761 27.59 -32.07 20.25
N TYR A 762 26.29 -31.86 20.40
CA TYR A 762 25.64 -30.56 20.66
C TYR A 762 24.86 -30.63 21.96
N ARG A 763 24.90 -29.56 22.75
CA ARG A 763 24.20 -29.49 24.04
C ARG A 763 22.97 -28.61 23.93
N TYR A 764 21.83 -29.11 24.38
CA TYR A 764 20.54 -28.45 24.27
C TYR A 764 19.92 -28.16 25.63
N ARG A 765 19.33 -26.98 25.74
CA ARG A 765 18.45 -26.57 26.83
C ARG A 765 17.23 -25.84 26.26
N VAL A 766 16.12 -25.87 26.98
CA VAL A 766 14.89 -25.19 26.57
C VAL A 766 14.35 -24.35 27.73
N ALA A 767 13.89 -23.13 27.46
CA ALA A 767 13.07 -22.34 28.37
C ALA A 767 11.65 -22.22 27.79
N ALA A 768 10.64 -22.14 28.65
CA ALA A 768 9.29 -21.76 28.25
C ALA A 768 9.12 -20.24 28.40
N ARG A 769 8.30 -19.65 27.55
CA ARG A 769 7.95 -18.23 27.59
C ARG A 769 6.44 -18.07 27.44
N ASP A 770 5.84 -17.26 28.29
CA ASP A 770 4.43 -16.89 28.21
C ASP A 770 4.20 -15.76 27.18
N ALA A 771 2.95 -15.31 27.05
CA ALA A 771 2.61 -14.18 26.18
C ALA A 771 3.12 -12.84 26.73
N ALA A 772 3.30 -12.72 28.05
CA ALA A 772 3.80 -11.53 28.74
C ALA A 772 5.33 -11.36 28.65
N GLY A 773 6.06 -12.38 28.16
CA GLY A 773 7.51 -12.37 27.99
C GLY A 773 8.30 -12.90 29.20
N ASN A 774 7.64 -13.41 30.25
CA ASN A 774 8.36 -14.07 31.34
C ASN A 774 8.94 -15.40 30.84
N ALA A 775 10.25 -15.57 31.04
CA ALA A 775 10.95 -16.80 30.67
C ALA A 775 11.20 -17.67 31.91
N SER A 776 10.92 -18.97 31.79
CA SER A 776 11.31 -19.95 32.79
C SER A 776 12.84 -20.01 32.91
N ALA A 777 13.35 -20.60 34.00
CA ALA A 777 14.73 -21.07 33.99
C ALA A 777 14.93 -22.15 32.90
N LEU A 778 16.17 -22.30 32.42
CA LEU A 778 16.52 -23.32 31.44
C LEU A 778 16.31 -24.73 32.00
N SER A 779 15.83 -25.64 31.15
CA SER A 779 15.71 -27.07 31.43
C SER A 779 17.05 -27.71 31.83
N THR A 780 16.97 -28.96 32.31
CA THR A 780 18.16 -29.82 32.35
C THR A 780 18.73 -29.98 30.94
N GLU A 781 20.06 -29.96 30.85
CA GLU A 781 20.79 -30.05 29.59
C GLU A 781 20.77 -31.49 29.06
N VAL A 782 20.55 -31.65 27.75
CA VAL A 782 20.74 -32.93 27.05
C VAL A 782 21.79 -32.80 25.98
N THR A 783 22.52 -33.88 25.71
CA THR A 783 23.50 -33.92 24.61
C THR A 783 22.96 -34.76 23.47
N GLY A 784 22.83 -34.16 22.29
CA GLY A 784 22.56 -34.86 21.04
C GLY A 784 23.83 -34.99 20.23
N THR A 785 24.25 -36.22 19.91
CA THR A 785 25.38 -36.46 19.01
C THR A 785 24.84 -36.81 17.63
N THR A 786 25.17 -35.99 16.63
CA THR A 786 24.84 -36.32 15.23
C THR A 786 25.58 -37.59 14.84
N LYS A 787 24.92 -38.43 14.04
CA LYS A 787 25.52 -39.66 13.53
C LYS A 787 26.75 -39.32 12.70
N ALA A 788 27.69 -40.27 12.62
CA ALA A 788 28.77 -40.16 11.64
C ALA A 788 28.15 -39.91 10.26
N GLY A 789 28.75 -38.99 9.51
CA GLY A 789 28.25 -38.61 8.20
C GLY A 789 28.27 -39.83 7.29
N THR A 790 27.11 -40.45 7.06
CA THR A 790 26.90 -41.24 5.86
C THR A 790 26.81 -40.19 4.77
N GLY A 791 27.97 -39.84 4.17
CA GLY A 791 28.13 -38.69 3.30
C GLY A 791 26.88 -38.44 2.47
N THR A 792 26.23 -37.29 2.69
CA THR A 792 25.17 -36.75 1.84
C THR A 792 25.80 -36.37 0.50
N GLY A 793 26.28 -37.40 -0.20
CA GLY A 793 26.72 -37.34 -1.56
C GLY A 793 25.50 -36.95 -2.38
N GLY A 794 25.55 -35.78 -3.01
CA GLY A 794 24.67 -35.56 -4.15
C GLY A 794 24.86 -36.73 -5.11
N ALA A 795 23.77 -37.21 -5.69
CA ALA A 795 23.84 -38.16 -6.78
C ALA A 795 23.37 -37.47 -8.05
N LYS A 796 23.78 -37.97 -9.20
CA LYS A 796 23.23 -37.60 -10.50
C LYS A 796 23.06 -38.85 -11.33
N VAL A 797 21.91 -39.01 -11.97
CA VAL A 797 21.62 -40.18 -12.81
C VAL A 797 21.74 -39.82 -14.27
N GLN A 798 22.49 -40.64 -15.00
CA GLN A 798 22.56 -40.63 -16.44
C GLN A 798 21.92 -41.91 -17.00
N TYR A 799 21.22 -41.76 -18.11
CA TYR A 799 20.48 -42.80 -18.80
C TYR A 799 21.00 -42.95 -20.22
N LYS A 800 20.96 -44.18 -20.72
CA LYS A 800 21.14 -44.52 -22.14
C LYS A 800 20.07 -45.55 -22.50
N ASN A 801 19.33 -45.28 -23.55
CA ASN A 801 18.36 -46.23 -24.09
C ASN A 801 19.10 -47.32 -24.87
N ASN A 802 18.92 -48.57 -24.45
CA ASN A 802 19.46 -49.75 -25.15
C ASN A 802 18.40 -50.46 -25.98
N ASP A 803 17.19 -49.92 -26.03
CA ASP A 803 16.10 -50.43 -26.84
C ASP A 803 16.14 -49.87 -28.26
N THR A 804 15.78 -50.73 -29.20
CA THR A 804 15.69 -50.40 -30.64
C THR A 804 14.25 -50.08 -31.07
N GLY A 805 13.26 -50.34 -30.19
CA GLY A 805 11.85 -50.06 -30.41
C GLY A 805 11.20 -49.31 -29.25
N ALA A 806 9.98 -48.83 -29.47
CA ALA A 806 9.08 -48.31 -28.41
C ALA A 806 7.98 -49.30 -28.04
N THR A 807 7.99 -50.46 -28.68
CA THR A 807 6.94 -51.45 -28.58
C THR A 807 7.56 -52.81 -28.78
N ASP A 808 8.08 -53.36 -27.70
CA ASP A 808 8.67 -54.68 -27.68
C ASP A 808 8.39 -55.37 -26.33
N ASN A 809 8.87 -56.59 -26.15
CA ASN A 809 8.57 -57.38 -24.96
C ASN A 809 9.50 -57.14 -23.77
N ALA A 810 10.45 -56.21 -23.85
CA ALA A 810 11.35 -55.92 -22.73
C ALA A 810 11.97 -54.53 -22.80
N ILE A 811 11.69 -53.69 -21.79
CA ILE A 811 12.39 -52.41 -21.61
C ILE A 811 13.87 -52.67 -21.32
N ARG A 812 14.77 -52.09 -22.13
CA ARG A 812 16.23 -52.18 -21.95
C ARG A 812 16.86 -50.81 -21.73
N MET A 813 17.52 -50.63 -20.60
CA MET A 813 18.24 -49.40 -20.30
C MET A 813 19.65 -49.63 -19.77
N SER A 814 20.47 -48.59 -19.87
CA SER A 814 21.66 -48.45 -19.04
C SER A 814 21.55 -47.23 -18.14
N LEU A 815 21.93 -47.42 -16.88
CA LEU A 815 22.06 -46.35 -15.90
C LEU A 815 23.52 -46.16 -15.51
N LYS A 816 23.87 -44.92 -15.19
CA LYS A 816 25.13 -44.55 -14.54
C LYS A 816 24.81 -43.50 -13.48
N VAL A 817 25.35 -43.69 -12.27
CA VAL A 817 25.17 -42.74 -11.17
C VAL A 817 26.51 -42.08 -10.87
N GLY A 818 26.55 -40.75 -10.86
CA GLY A 818 27.70 -39.96 -10.42
C GLY A 818 27.51 -39.40 -9.02
N ASN A 819 28.56 -39.38 -8.20
CA ASN A 819 28.57 -38.71 -6.91
C ASN A 819 28.95 -37.24 -7.09
N THR A 820 27.98 -36.35 -6.93
CA THR A 820 28.13 -34.89 -7.02
C THR A 820 28.39 -34.22 -5.68
N GLY A 821 28.37 -34.96 -4.56
CA GLY A 821 28.66 -34.39 -3.25
C GLY A 821 30.16 -34.32 -2.93
N GLY A 822 30.47 -33.54 -1.88
CA GLY A 822 31.85 -33.28 -1.45
C GLY A 822 32.54 -34.42 -0.67
N GLY A 823 31.87 -35.56 -0.46
CA GLY A 823 32.38 -36.71 0.29
C GLY A 823 32.04 -38.05 -0.35
N ALA A 824 32.55 -39.14 0.19
CA ALA A 824 32.26 -40.48 -0.33
C ALA A 824 30.78 -40.85 -0.11
N LEU A 825 30.11 -41.33 -1.15
CA LEU A 825 28.73 -41.81 -1.16
C LEU A 825 28.70 -43.32 -0.92
N SER A 826 28.06 -43.78 0.15
CA SER A 826 27.85 -45.22 0.38
C SER A 826 26.82 -45.74 -0.62
N LEU A 827 27.18 -46.70 -1.46
CA LEU A 827 26.25 -47.18 -2.50
C LEU A 827 25.08 -47.96 -1.90
N SER A 828 25.29 -48.64 -0.77
CA SER A 828 24.24 -49.36 -0.06
C SER A 828 23.07 -48.49 0.43
N THR A 829 23.24 -47.17 0.45
CA THR A 829 22.17 -46.21 0.81
C THR A 829 21.50 -45.59 -0.41
N LEU A 830 22.01 -45.84 -1.61
CA LEU A 830 21.53 -45.25 -2.86
C LEU A 830 20.46 -46.14 -3.49
N THR A 831 19.33 -45.54 -3.90
CA THR A 831 18.36 -46.15 -4.81
C THR A 831 18.07 -45.23 -5.99
N VAL A 832 17.75 -45.82 -7.15
CA VAL A 832 17.41 -45.12 -8.38
C VAL A 832 16.08 -45.65 -8.91
N ARG A 833 15.18 -44.77 -9.40
CA ARG A 833 13.86 -45.18 -9.90
C ARG A 833 13.63 -44.74 -11.34
N TYR A 834 13.37 -45.72 -12.21
CA TYR A 834 12.91 -45.53 -13.58
C TYR A 834 11.40 -45.82 -13.65
N TYR A 835 10.60 -44.81 -14.00
CA TYR A 835 9.14 -44.84 -14.01
C TYR A 835 8.59 -45.20 -15.40
N PHE A 836 7.63 -46.11 -15.42
CA PHE A 836 7.03 -46.67 -16.64
C PHE A 836 5.58 -47.13 -16.40
N THR A 837 4.84 -47.42 -17.48
CA THR A 837 3.49 -47.98 -17.43
C THR A 837 3.48 -49.50 -17.60
N GLY A 838 2.61 -50.19 -16.85
CA GLY A 838 2.41 -51.63 -17.00
C GLY A 838 1.53 -52.05 -18.20
N ASP A 839 0.91 -51.08 -18.87
CA ASP A 839 0.01 -51.19 -20.04
C ASP A 839 -1.11 -52.23 -19.91
N GLY A 840 -1.66 -52.39 -18.70
CA GLY A 840 -2.76 -53.32 -18.44
C GLY A 840 -2.39 -54.82 -18.56
N GLY A 841 -1.10 -55.18 -18.53
CA GLY A 841 -0.58 -56.55 -18.52
C GLY A 841 -0.48 -57.20 -17.12
N PRO A 842 0.15 -58.39 -16.99
CA PRO A 842 0.29 -59.10 -15.71
C PRO A 842 0.90 -58.23 -14.60
N SER A 843 0.50 -58.49 -13.36
CA SER A 843 1.00 -57.75 -12.19
C SER A 843 2.43 -58.12 -11.77
N SER A 844 3.03 -59.14 -12.40
CA SER A 844 4.37 -59.67 -12.12
C SER A 844 5.35 -59.41 -13.25
N TYR A 845 6.54 -58.94 -12.85
CA TYR A 845 7.63 -58.53 -13.72
C TYR A 845 8.88 -59.32 -13.35
N THR A 846 9.70 -59.61 -14.34
CA THR A 846 11.04 -60.15 -14.10
C THR A 846 12.06 -59.15 -14.60
N THR A 847 13.09 -58.96 -13.78
CA THR A 847 14.11 -57.94 -13.95
C THR A 847 15.49 -58.59 -13.95
N TRP A 848 16.43 -58.02 -14.71
CA TRP A 848 17.81 -58.48 -14.75
C TRP A 848 18.79 -57.32 -14.75
N CYS A 849 19.93 -57.54 -14.11
CA CYS A 849 21.16 -56.82 -14.40
C CYS A 849 21.96 -57.64 -15.42
N ASP A 850 21.91 -57.26 -16.69
CA ASP A 850 22.61 -57.95 -17.77
C ASP A 850 24.14 -57.75 -17.65
N TRP A 851 24.57 -56.57 -17.16
CA TRP A 851 25.97 -56.27 -16.85
C TRP A 851 26.08 -55.06 -15.92
N ALA A 852 27.08 -55.03 -15.01
CA ALA A 852 27.41 -53.83 -14.24
C ALA A 852 28.90 -53.78 -13.92
N MET A 853 29.50 -52.58 -14.02
CA MET A 853 30.91 -52.36 -13.66
C MET A 853 31.20 -52.67 -12.18
N LEU A 854 30.20 -52.48 -11.31
CA LEU A 854 30.27 -52.81 -9.88
C LEU A 854 30.06 -54.31 -9.58
N GLY A 855 29.83 -55.13 -10.62
CA GLY A 855 29.46 -56.54 -10.52
C GLY A 855 27.95 -56.72 -10.32
N GLY A 856 27.32 -57.55 -11.16
CA GLY A 856 25.85 -57.74 -11.13
C GLY A 856 25.31 -58.26 -9.80
N ALA A 857 26.08 -59.04 -9.05
CA ALA A 857 25.70 -59.50 -7.70
C ALA A 857 25.58 -58.37 -6.66
N ASN A 858 26.13 -57.19 -6.96
CA ASN A 858 26.06 -56.01 -6.10
C ASN A 858 24.90 -55.07 -6.46
N ILE A 859 24.13 -55.37 -7.52
CA ILE A 859 22.98 -54.59 -7.95
C ILE A 859 21.70 -55.29 -7.50
N THR A 860 20.84 -54.57 -6.77
CA THR A 860 19.49 -55.03 -6.47
C THR A 860 18.51 -54.36 -7.42
N HIS A 861 17.49 -55.08 -7.86
CA HIS A 861 16.49 -54.53 -8.79
C HIS A 861 15.12 -55.16 -8.53
N ARG A 862 14.08 -54.35 -8.49
CA ARG A 862 12.68 -54.81 -8.38
C ARG A 862 11.71 -53.81 -9.00
N VAL A 863 10.58 -54.30 -9.49
CA VAL A 863 9.47 -53.44 -9.91
C VAL A 863 8.56 -53.16 -8.71
N VAL A 864 8.22 -51.90 -8.50
CA VAL A 864 7.35 -51.44 -7.41
C VAL A 864 6.12 -50.75 -8.02
N ALA A 865 4.92 -51.12 -7.56
CA ALA A 865 3.71 -50.37 -7.91
C ALA A 865 3.71 -49.02 -7.19
N MET A 866 3.34 -47.96 -7.90
CA MET A 866 3.08 -46.68 -7.26
C MET A 866 1.76 -46.74 -6.49
N SER A 867 1.73 -46.16 -5.29
CA SER A 867 0.49 -46.02 -4.51
C SER A 867 -0.50 -45.04 -5.15
N SER A 868 -0.02 -44.18 -6.06
CA SER A 868 -0.82 -43.19 -6.79
C SER A 868 -0.30 -43.08 -8.22
N PRO A 869 -0.84 -43.87 -9.17
CA PRO A 869 -0.47 -43.80 -10.58
C PRO A 869 -0.64 -42.40 -11.18
N LYS A 870 0.25 -42.05 -12.12
CA LYS A 870 0.30 -40.78 -12.85
C LYS A 870 0.33 -41.04 -14.36
N ALA A 871 0.10 -40.00 -15.16
CA ALA A 871 0.21 -40.12 -16.61
C ALA A 871 1.64 -40.54 -16.98
N GLY A 872 1.78 -41.66 -17.70
CA GLY A 872 3.07 -42.22 -18.10
C GLY A 872 3.84 -42.98 -17.00
N ALA A 873 3.25 -43.20 -15.82
CA ALA A 873 3.87 -43.99 -14.77
C ALA A 873 2.85 -44.56 -13.77
N ASP A 874 2.67 -45.88 -13.74
CA ASP A 874 1.95 -46.58 -12.67
C ASP A 874 2.89 -47.45 -11.81
N ARG A 875 4.13 -47.66 -12.27
CA ARG A 875 5.17 -48.44 -11.58
C ARG A 875 6.56 -47.81 -11.81
N TYR A 876 7.54 -48.28 -11.04
CA TYR A 876 8.94 -48.00 -11.32
C TYR A 876 9.83 -49.22 -11.10
N LEU A 877 10.93 -49.29 -11.87
CA LEU A 877 12.07 -50.15 -11.58
C LEU A 877 12.93 -49.45 -10.53
N GLU A 878 12.96 -50.00 -9.32
CA GLU A 878 13.88 -49.56 -8.27
C GLU A 878 15.18 -50.34 -8.36
N VAL A 879 16.29 -49.62 -8.51
CA VAL A 879 17.65 -50.15 -8.56
C VAL A 879 18.37 -49.70 -7.30
N GLY A 880 18.92 -50.65 -6.54
CA GLY A 880 19.73 -50.37 -5.36
C GLY A 880 21.06 -51.12 -5.40
N PHE A 881 21.83 -50.99 -4.33
CA PHE A 881 23.16 -51.61 -4.24
C PHE A 881 23.32 -52.36 -2.92
N THR A 882 24.03 -53.49 -2.95
CA THR A 882 24.36 -54.22 -1.72
C THR A 882 25.53 -53.53 -1.00
N ALA A 883 25.79 -53.94 0.25
CA ALA A 883 26.99 -53.49 0.97
C ALA A 883 28.31 -53.84 0.23
N GLY A 884 28.30 -54.91 -0.58
CA GLY A 884 29.44 -55.33 -1.40
C GLY A 884 29.81 -54.35 -2.52
N ALA A 885 28.91 -53.41 -2.87
CA ALA A 885 29.19 -52.34 -3.82
C ALA A 885 30.17 -51.28 -3.26
N GLY A 886 30.33 -51.20 -1.93
CA GLY A 886 31.23 -50.25 -1.27
C GLY A 886 30.74 -48.80 -1.35
N SER A 887 31.67 -47.87 -1.45
CA SER A 887 31.41 -46.43 -1.55
C SER A 887 32.06 -45.83 -2.78
N MET A 888 31.47 -44.74 -3.28
CA MET A 888 31.93 -43.97 -4.41
C MET A 888 32.54 -42.66 -3.92
N ALA A 889 33.80 -42.38 -4.27
CA ALA A 889 34.44 -41.11 -3.92
C ALA A 889 33.71 -39.90 -4.53
N ALA A 890 33.94 -38.71 -3.97
CA ALA A 890 33.43 -37.44 -4.54
C ALA A 890 33.88 -37.28 -6.00
N GLY A 891 32.95 -36.95 -6.90
CA GLY A 891 33.20 -36.83 -8.33
C GLY A 891 33.35 -38.15 -9.10
N GLY A 892 33.28 -39.30 -8.43
CA GLY A 892 33.29 -40.63 -9.07
C GLY A 892 31.96 -41.00 -9.72
N ASP A 893 31.93 -42.10 -10.48
CA ASP A 893 30.70 -42.70 -11.03
C ASP A 893 30.65 -44.23 -10.87
N SER A 894 29.45 -44.80 -10.97
CA SER A 894 29.17 -46.23 -10.78
C SER A 894 29.67 -47.11 -11.92
N GLY A 895 30.14 -46.53 -13.03
CA GLY A 895 30.18 -47.19 -14.32
C GLY A 895 28.78 -47.50 -14.85
N GLU A 896 28.73 -48.15 -16.01
CA GLU A 896 27.47 -48.56 -16.66
C GLU A 896 26.82 -49.75 -15.93
N ILE A 897 25.50 -49.68 -15.80
CA ILE A 897 24.63 -50.71 -15.23
C ILE A 897 23.54 -50.99 -16.27
N GLN A 898 23.63 -52.13 -16.95
CA GLN A 898 22.68 -52.57 -17.98
C GLN A 898 21.56 -53.36 -17.32
N LEU A 899 20.32 -52.93 -17.56
CA LEU A 899 19.12 -53.44 -16.93
C LEU A 899 18.08 -53.80 -17.98
N ARG A 900 17.27 -54.81 -17.66
CA ARG A 900 16.16 -55.24 -18.48
C ARG A 900 14.96 -55.61 -17.64
N VAL A 901 13.77 -55.19 -18.07
CA VAL A 901 12.48 -55.52 -17.46
C VAL A 901 11.59 -56.17 -18.50
N HIS A 902 10.97 -57.30 -18.17
CA HIS A 902 9.89 -57.87 -18.99
C HIS A 902 8.68 -58.28 -18.16
N LYS A 903 7.50 -58.28 -18.79
CA LYS A 903 6.27 -58.85 -18.23
C LYS A 903 6.42 -60.37 -18.18
N SER A 904 5.89 -61.01 -17.14
CA SER A 904 6.04 -62.48 -16.97
C SER A 904 5.45 -63.32 -18.11
N ASP A 905 4.51 -62.76 -18.88
CA ASP A 905 3.91 -63.39 -20.06
C ASP A 905 4.59 -62.99 -21.39
N TRP A 906 5.66 -62.20 -21.34
CA TRP A 906 6.37 -61.65 -22.50
C TRP A 906 5.48 -60.80 -23.44
N SER A 907 4.36 -60.27 -22.95
CA SER A 907 3.59 -59.29 -23.69
C SER A 907 4.36 -57.98 -23.86
N ASN A 908 4.07 -57.24 -24.93
CA ASN A 908 4.78 -56.02 -25.26
C ASN A 908 4.48 -54.89 -24.26
N PHE A 909 5.45 -54.00 -24.05
CA PHE A 909 5.25 -52.68 -23.49
C PHE A 909 4.86 -51.69 -24.59
N ASN A 910 4.12 -50.66 -24.19
CA ASN A 910 4.19 -49.38 -24.88
C ASN A 910 5.17 -48.52 -24.09
N GLU A 911 6.35 -48.28 -24.64
CA GLU A 911 7.35 -47.46 -23.95
C GLU A 911 7.24 -45.99 -24.41
N ALA A 912 6.44 -45.67 -25.44
CA ALA A 912 6.36 -44.30 -25.97
C ALA A 912 5.74 -43.30 -24.98
N ASP A 913 4.94 -43.77 -24.03
CA ASP A 913 4.28 -43.00 -22.98
C ASP A 913 4.98 -43.10 -21.61
N ASP A 914 6.06 -43.88 -21.49
CA ASP A 914 6.82 -44.01 -20.24
C ASP A 914 7.49 -42.71 -19.83
N TYR A 915 7.22 -42.27 -18.59
CA TYR A 915 7.72 -41.02 -18.04
C TYR A 915 9.26 -40.92 -18.08
N SER A 916 9.96 -42.00 -17.73
CA SER A 916 11.43 -41.99 -17.65
C SER A 916 12.13 -42.26 -18.98
N ARG A 917 11.41 -42.59 -20.05
CA ARG A 917 12.05 -43.00 -21.31
C ARG A 917 12.65 -41.81 -22.05
N GLY A 918 13.90 -41.98 -22.46
CA GLY A 918 14.56 -41.14 -23.48
C GLY A 918 14.86 -41.93 -24.75
N THR A 919 15.17 -41.26 -25.85
CA THR A 919 15.57 -41.89 -27.12
C THR A 919 17.09 -41.84 -27.38
N ASN A 920 17.85 -41.39 -26.39
CA ASN A 920 19.29 -41.18 -26.48
C ASN A 920 20.05 -42.52 -26.49
N SER A 921 20.98 -42.67 -27.44
CA SER A 921 21.85 -43.86 -27.60
C SER A 921 23.20 -43.74 -26.88
N SER A 922 23.44 -42.61 -26.21
CA SER A 922 24.60 -42.35 -25.34
C SER A 922 24.13 -41.90 -23.95
N PHE A 923 24.98 -42.02 -22.92
CA PHE A 923 24.63 -41.53 -21.58
C PHE A 923 24.38 -40.02 -21.57
N THR A 924 23.19 -39.63 -21.12
CA THR A 924 22.80 -38.25 -20.89
C THR A 924 22.15 -38.10 -19.53
N ASP A 925 22.23 -36.91 -18.94
CA ASP A 925 21.57 -36.61 -17.68
C ASP A 925 20.06 -36.83 -17.78
N ALA A 926 19.51 -37.59 -16.85
CA ALA A 926 18.11 -38.00 -16.87
C ALA A 926 17.37 -37.39 -15.69
N SER A 927 16.75 -36.22 -15.89
CA SER A 927 15.97 -35.54 -14.85
C SER A 927 14.66 -36.25 -14.52
N LYS A 928 14.18 -37.14 -15.40
CA LYS A 928 12.97 -37.96 -15.17
C LYS A 928 13.27 -39.34 -14.57
N ILE A 929 14.50 -39.57 -14.12
CA ILE A 929 14.90 -40.76 -13.35
C ILE A 929 15.44 -40.25 -12.03
N THR A 930 14.85 -40.68 -10.93
CA THR A 930 15.16 -40.13 -9.61
C THR A 930 16.22 -40.95 -8.90
N ALA A 931 17.04 -40.30 -8.06
CA ALA A 931 17.93 -40.98 -7.12
C ALA A 931 17.65 -40.53 -5.70
N TYR A 932 17.74 -41.48 -4.78
CA TYR A 932 17.53 -41.29 -3.35
C TYR A 932 18.75 -41.78 -2.58
N VAL A 933 19.17 -41.03 -1.57
CA VAL A 933 20.24 -41.43 -0.66
C VAL A 933 19.66 -41.48 0.74
N GLY A 934 19.67 -42.68 1.34
CA GLY A 934 19.03 -42.91 2.64
C GLY A 934 17.51 -42.76 2.62
N GLY A 935 16.88 -42.85 1.44
CA GLY A 935 15.44 -42.66 1.24
C GLY A 935 15.02 -41.23 0.86
N GLU A 936 15.92 -40.25 0.96
CA GLU A 936 15.67 -38.85 0.57
C GLU A 936 15.97 -38.60 -0.90
N LEU A 937 15.09 -37.89 -1.62
CA LEU A 937 15.28 -37.54 -3.03
C LEU A 937 16.44 -36.55 -3.19
N VAL A 938 17.47 -36.92 -3.95
CA VAL A 938 18.67 -36.09 -4.20
C VAL A 938 18.88 -35.72 -5.66
N TRP A 939 18.15 -36.35 -6.59
CA TRP A 939 18.22 -36.07 -8.03
C TRP A 939 16.93 -36.44 -8.73
N GLY A 940 16.57 -35.67 -9.76
CA GLY A 940 15.43 -35.93 -10.64
C GLY A 940 14.10 -35.43 -10.09
N MET A 941 13.04 -35.61 -10.88
CA MET A 941 11.67 -35.21 -10.58
C MET A 941 10.73 -36.41 -10.70
N GLU A 942 10.00 -36.72 -9.63
CA GLU A 942 8.95 -37.75 -9.64
C GLU A 942 7.78 -37.35 -10.58
N PRO A 943 7.08 -38.31 -11.21
CA PRO A 943 5.94 -38.07 -12.13
C PRO A 943 4.65 -37.55 -11.47
#